data_AF-A0A8H3SFS0-F1
#
_entry.id   AF-A0A8H3SFS0-F1
#
_cell.length_a   1.000
_cell.length_b   1.000
_cell.length_c   1.000
_cell.angle_alpha   90.00
_cell.angle_beta   90.00
_cell.angle_gamma   90.00
#
_symmetry.space_group_name_H-M   'P 1'
#
loop_
_entity.id
_entity.type
_entity.pdbx_description
1 polymer ?
#
loop_
_entity_poly.entity_id
_entity_poly.type
_entity_poly.pdbx_seq_one_letter_code
_entity_poly.pdbx_strand_id
1 'polypeptide(L)'
;MQSWKKVRLFRDLWLPDPEQALSSQELIYVQKLIPLIQGLEMQWDRELKEADGWNLDEAYERLQENEASWWKARGVTRPREFLVRPSGKLNAPVACHLYNPTFSVDDPRCQKTEDLSNPSIAQLHDAGFSTTNNCLLFDHLARRDISRHCKDNYPEDLFDIHEQFVSALRVAMKAKVEICWGANVRQRMLKKLDLKPLRLWGDFAGLLLYLELTPDKASLRRFIIFVAHPQRFMYVKSDGEKTQGWRRRFGSPQDQALALAASLGGIQVSPNFYELDPRLPRNLCVPRTISAKRNEWKGQAVAQLKKAFPGAILFEETSHRIRATKEENLSVQKVFRLLAQLKPGQRNDRLRKIANYWHDLGELLSAFIPHITITAHHIKVIGARSVGYFSSEFSTEFQLSDCWDWEDLPDPLVEFMQAQDGLKFNRRKISSRTDLEVAFYLLQKCKGSPETLDILTLAISVLAAYGWMIARPRKPCVDDMLILRKSPNDIVPRKCSECGKEQLDDPFAYWSKFDPSRYVLWYHFRSGCGRPDCKMQNASLLPLNPLTRYSRCTQTDLKEKPLDQFDRWLLLRAEEFGTLPVELEVKCQGENCQETKTVKARWTGHTTPKFVVAVHPCVKSGLRTNWVPTGYPTIHSAKLSTLWKRFREAQGFDVTCYPRRPDIYFNTSLGISGRIAALIEAQRLIEADGLIERKRKADKMGEA
;
A
#
# COMPACT_ATOMS: atom_id res chain seq x y z
N MET A 1 0.39 -50.19 -14.38
CA MET A 1 1.58 -49.32 -14.44
C MET A 1 2.65 -50.08 -15.21
N GLN A 2 3.05 -49.62 -16.40
CA GLN A 2 4.19 -50.22 -17.10
C GLN A 2 5.44 -49.96 -16.26
N SER A 3 6.15 -51.03 -15.86
CA SER A 3 7.45 -50.91 -15.19
C SER A 3 8.46 -50.41 -16.22
N TRP A 4 8.77 -49.12 -16.17
CA TRP A 4 9.80 -48.55 -17.03
C TRP A 4 11.16 -49.08 -16.57
N LYS A 5 11.97 -49.57 -17.52
CA LYS A 5 13.37 -49.91 -17.24
C LYS A 5 14.06 -48.62 -16.79
N LYS A 6 14.86 -48.66 -15.72
CA LYS A 6 15.63 -47.50 -15.24
C LYS A 6 17.09 -47.63 -15.66
N VAL A 7 17.70 -46.49 -16.00
CA VAL A 7 19.11 -46.34 -16.37
C VAL A 7 19.78 -45.41 -15.35
N ARG A 8 20.99 -45.77 -14.92
CA ARG A 8 21.80 -44.92 -14.05
C ARG A 8 22.40 -43.80 -14.88
N LEU A 9 22.07 -42.55 -14.55
CA LEU A 9 22.66 -41.39 -15.22
C LEU A 9 24.01 -41.02 -14.60
N PHE A 10 24.05 -40.87 -13.28
CA PHE A 10 25.25 -40.48 -12.53
C PHE A 10 25.03 -40.77 -11.04
N ARG A 11 25.99 -41.44 -10.37
CA ARG A 11 25.89 -41.82 -8.95
C ARG A 11 24.54 -42.49 -8.64
N ASP A 12 23.80 -41.94 -7.67
CA ASP A 12 22.53 -42.48 -7.20
C ASP A 12 21.33 -41.96 -8.01
N LEU A 13 21.56 -41.19 -9.08
CA LEU A 13 20.49 -40.72 -9.97
C LEU A 13 20.11 -41.80 -11.00
N TRP A 14 18.92 -42.36 -10.80
CA TRP A 14 18.29 -43.31 -11.72
C TRP A 14 17.09 -42.68 -12.41
N LEU A 15 17.11 -42.65 -13.74
CA LEU A 15 16.01 -42.15 -14.57
C LEU A 15 15.40 -43.28 -15.40
N PRO A 16 14.15 -43.15 -15.89
CA PRO A 16 13.64 -44.07 -16.90
C PRO A 16 14.55 -44.16 -18.13
N ASP A 17 14.52 -45.30 -18.80
CA ASP A 17 15.24 -45.54 -20.04
C ASP A 17 14.88 -44.45 -21.07
N PRO A 18 15.85 -43.62 -21.52
CA PRO A 18 15.56 -42.50 -22.40
C PRO A 18 14.97 -42.96 -23.75
N GLU A 19 15.27 -44.18 -24.21
CA GLU A 19 14.69 -44.72 -25.44
C GLU A 19 13.17 -44.95 -25.33
N GLN A 20 12.68 -45.15 -24.12
CA GLN A 20 11.26 -45.37 -23.83
C GLN A 20 10.54 -44.08 -23.42
N ALA A 21 11.27 -43.08 -22.93
CA ALA A 21 10.71 -41.90 -22.27
C ALA A 21 10.84 -40.60 -23.05
N LEU A 22 11.75 -40.50 -24.03
CA LEU A 22 12.07 -39.25 -24.74
C LEU A 22 11.65 -39.30 -26.22
N SER A 23 11.41 -38.13 -26.80
CA SER A 23 11.28 -38.00 -28.25
C SER A 23 12.61 -38.28 -28.96
N SER A 24 12.58 -38.62 -30.25
CA SER A 24 13.81 -38.93 -31.02
C SER A 24 14.84 -37.79 -31.00
N GLN A 25 14.38 -36.53 -31.01
CA GLN A 25 15.27 -35.37 -30.97
C GLN A 25 15.93 -35.19 -29.59
N GLU A 26 15.16 -35.37 -28.51
CA GLU A 26 15.67 -35.32 -27.14
C GLU A 26 16.61 -36.49 -26.85
N LEU A 27 16.31 -37.68 -27.38
CA LEU A 27 17.16 -38.86 -27.26
C LEU A 27 18.54 -38.64 -27.90
N ILE A 28 18.60 -38.11 -29.13
CA ILE A 28 19.87 -37.77 -29.80
C ILE A 28 20.69 -36.79 -28.96
N TYR A 29 20.02 -35.81 -28.35
CA TYR A 29 20.69 -34.84 -27.48
C TYR A 29 21.26 -35.49 -26.21
N VAL A 30 20.47 -36.32 -25.52
CA VAL A 30 20.89 -37.04 -24.31
C VAL A 30 22.02 -38.02 -24.61
N GLN A 31 21.94 -38.77 -25.71
CA GLN A 31 22.98 -39.71 -26.13
C GLN A 31 24.35 -39.03 -26.35
N LYS A 32 24.37 -37.77 -26.79
CA LYS A 32 25.61 -36.98 -26.91
C LYS A 32 26.20 -36.59 -25.55
N LEU A 33 25.37 -36.46 -24.52
CA LEU A 33 25.80 -36.03 -23.19
C LEU A 33 26.20 -37.19 -22.27
N ILE A 34 25.64 -38.38 -22.47
CA ILE A 34 25.93 -39.57 -21.65
C ILE A 34 27.44 -39.85 -21.51
N PRO A 35 28.25 -39.86 -22.60
CA PRO A 35 29.69 -40.10 -22.48
C PRO A 35 30.41 -39.04 -21.62
N LEU A 36 29.99 -37.77 -21.70
CA LEU A 36 30.56 -36.69 -20.90
C LEU A 36 30.23 -36.86 -19.41
N ILE A 37 29.00 -37.27 -19.12
CA ILE A 37 28.53 -37.55 -17.75
C ILE A 37 29.28 -38.73 -17.14
N GLN A 38 29.45 -39.82 -17.90
CA GLN A 38 30.22 -41.00 -17.46
C GLN A 38 31.69 -40.67 -17.26
N GLY A 39 32.28 -39.87 -18.15
CA GLY A 39 33.66 -39.38 -18.01
C GLY A 39 33.87 -38.57 -16.72
N LEU A 40 32.91 -37.71 -16.37
CA LEU A 40 32.93 -36.96 -15.10
C LEU A 40 32.91 -37.89 -13.88
N GLU A 41 32.09 -38.95 -13.90
CA GLU A 41 31.98 -39.90 -12.79
C GLU A 41 33.32 -40.60 -12.53
N MET A 42 33.97 -41.11 -13.59
CA MET A 42 35.29 -41.74 -13.50
C MET A 42 36.38 -40.79 -13.04
N GLN A 43 36.35 -39.53 -13.48
CA GLN A 43 37.28 -38.51 -13.03
C GLN A 43 37.10 -38.18 -11.55
N TRP A 44 35.86 -38.06 -11.09
CA TRP A 44 35.55 -37.69 -9.72
C TRP A 44 36.08 -38.73 -8.71
N ASP A 45 35.94 -40.02 -9.01
CA ASP A 45 36.47 -41.10 -8.15
C ASP A 45 38.00 -41.08 -8.00
N ARG A 46 38.71 -40.55 -9.00
CA ARG A 46 40.16 -40.33 -8.93
C ARG A 46 40.50 -39.11 -8.09
N GLU A 47 39.86 -37.97 -8.36
CA GLU A 47 40.12 -36.70 -7.67
C GLU A 47 39.82 -36.77 -6.16
N LEU A 48 38.87 -37.60 -5.72
CA LEU A 48 38.58 -37.79 -4.29
C LEU A 48 39.74 -38.43 -3.51
N LYS A 49 40.68 -39.09 -4.20
CA LYS A 49 41.86 -39.72 -3.59
C LYS A 49 43.10 -38.82 -3.57
N GLU A 50 43.06 -37.72 -4.32
CA GLU A 50 44.17 -36.79 -4.48
C GLU A 50 44.05 -35.63 -3.47
N ALA A 51 45.14 -35.37 -2.74
CA ALA A 51 45.21 -34.17 -1.91
C ALA A 51 45.37 -32.94 -2.80
N ASP A 52 44.52 -31.92 -2.59
CA ASP A 52 44.63 -30.66 -3.30
C ASP A 52 45.64 -29.75 -2.61
N GLY A 53 46.53 -29.11 -3.38
CA GLY A 53 47.55 -28.19 -2.88
C GLY A 53 47.04 -26.77 -2.61
N TRP A 54 45.77 -26.49 -2.92
CA TRP A 54 45.20 -25.15 -2.76
C TRP A 54 44.77 -24.85 -1.32
N ASN A 55 45.34 -23.79 -0.74
CA ASN A 55 45.06 -23.35 0.63
C ASN A 55 43.93 -22.30 0.67
N LEU A 56 42.78 -22.67 1.24
CA LEU A 56 41.62 -21.80 1.40
C LEU A 56 41.89 -20.60 2.30
N ASP A 57 42.69 -20.75 3.35
CA ASP A 57 42.96 -19.67 4.31
C ASP A 57 43.84 -18.59 3.67
N GLU A 58 44.88 -18.99 2.94
CA GLU A 58 45.73 -18.05 2.19
C GLU A 58 44.96 -17.34 1.07
N ALA A 59 44.11 -18.07 0.34
CA ALA A 59 43.28 -17.47 -0.70
C ALA A 59 42.25 -16.48 -0.12
N TYR A 60 41.71 -16.77 1.06
CA TYR A 60 40.77 -15.90 1.73
C TYR A 60 41.45 -14.65 2.29
N GLU A 61 42.64 -14.75 2.88
CA GLU A 61 43.40 -13.57 3.33
C GLU A 61 43.71 -12.65 2.14
N ARG A 62 44.13 -13.20 0.98
CA ARG A 62 44.33 -12.41 -0.25
C ARG A 62 43.06 -11.69 -0.70
N LEU A 63 41.89 -12.34 -0.60
CA LEU A 63 40.61 -11.67 -0.88
C LEU A 63 40.40 -10.48 0.08
N GLN A 64 40.66 -10.67 1.38
CA GLN A 64 40.51 -9.60 2.38
C GLN A 64 41.46 -8.43 2.11
N GLU A 65 42.70 -8.70 1.72
CA GLU A 65 43.69 -7.68 1.38
C GLU A 65 43.32 -6.91 0.12
N ASN A 66 42.96 -7.61 -0.95
CA ASN A 66 42.60 -7.01 -2.23
C ASN A 66 41.36 -6.12 -2.09
N GLU A 67 40.33 -6.62 -1.42
CA GLU A 67 39.07 -5.91 -1.27
C GLU A 67 39.20 -4.72 -0.30
N ALA A 68 39.96 -4.87 0.81
CA ALA A 68 40.25 -3.76 1.70
C ALA A 68 41.05 -2.65 1.00
N SER A 69 42.03 -3.02 0.16
CA SER A 69 42.82 -2.07 -0.65
C SER A 69 41.93 -1.34 -1.65
N TRP A 70 40.99 -2.05 -2.28
CA TRP A 70 40.03 -1.50 -3.23
C TRP A 70 39.11 -0.45 -2.58
N TRP A 71 38.59 -0.71 -1.37
CA TRP A 71 37.78 0.28 -0.63
C TRP A 71 38.61 1.47 -0.17
N LYS A 72 39.83 1.23 0.32
CA LYS A 72 40.74 2.29 0.80
C LYS A 72 41.07 3.28 -0.31
N ALA A 73 41.27 2.79 -1.55
CA ALA A 73 41.49 3.63 -2.72
C ALA A 73 40.32 4.60 -3.01
N ARG A 74 39.11 4.33 -2.48
CA ARG A 74 37.91 5.16 -2.60
C ARG A 74 37.58 5.93 -1.31
N GLY A 75 38.56 6.06 -0.41
CA GLY A 75 38.41 6.82 0.84
C GLY A 75 37.50 6.17 1.87
N VAL A 76 37.21 4.87 1.73
CA VAL A 76 36.35 4.10 2.64
C VAL A 76 37.15 3.01 3.31
N THR A 77 37.03 2.89 4.63
CA THR A 77 37.57 1.75 5.37
C THR A 77 36.40 0.90 5.84
N ARG A 78 36.31 -0.33 5.36
CA ARG A 78 35.27 -1.28 5.76
C ARG A 78 35.85 -2.32 6.74
N PRO A 79 35.08 -2.76 7.75
CA PRO A 79 35.51 -3.83 8.65
C PRO A 79 35.86 -5.11 7.89
N ARG A 80 37.00 -5.73 8.23
CA ARG A 80 37.43 -7.03 7.67
C ARG A 80 36.56 -8.18 8.21
N GLU A 81 36.00 -8.00 9.40
CA GLU A 81 35.11 -8.93 10.08
C GLU A 81 33.77 -9.13 9.35
N PHE A 82 33.43 -8.21 8.45
CA PHE A 82 32.26 -8.35 7.58
C PHE A 82 32.53 -9.19 6.34
N LEU A 83 33.78 -9.53 6.03
CA LEU A 83 34.07 -10.60 5.07
C LEU A 83 33.85 -11.94 5.78
N VAL A 84 33.27 -12.89 5.05
CA VAL A 84 32.83 -14.19 5.53
C VAL A 84 33.50 -15.26 4.67
N ARG A 85 34.24 -16.14 5.34
CA ARG A 85 34.94 -17.26 4.73
C ARG A 85 33.95 -18.36 4.35
N PRO A 86 34.20 -19.10 3.25
CA PRO A 86 33.54 -20.37 2.97
C PRO A 86 33.62 -21.36 4.14
N SER A 87 32.59 -22.18 4.30
CA SER A 87 32.46 -23.18 5.37
C SER A 87 32.32 -24.58 4.79
N GLY A 88 32.88 -25.58 5.47
CA GLY A 88 32.91 -26.96 4.99
C GLY A 88 34.22 -27.33 4.31
N LYS A 89 34.33 -28.60 3.91
CA LYS A 89 35.55 -29.15 3.33
C LYS A 89 35.54 -29.01 1.80
N LEU A 90 36.70 -28.75 1.20
CA LEU A 90 36.84 -28.69 -0.26
C LEU A 90 36.53 -30.03 -0.94
N ASN A 91 36.68 -31.15 -0.22
CA ASN A 91 36.32 -32.48 -0.72
C ASN A 91 34.84 -32.86 -0.51
N ALA A 92 34.00 -31.92 -0.06
CA ALA A 92 32.57 -32.18 0.05
C ALA A 92 31.97 -32.53 -1.33
N PRO A 93 30.99 -33.46 -1.38
CA PRO A 93 30.45 -33.92 -2.66
C PRO A 93 29.54 -32.89 -3.34
N VAL A 94 28.90 -32.02 -2.55
CA VAL A 94 27.98 -30.99 -3.00
C VAL A 94 28.47 -29.62 -2.51
N ALA A 95 28.18 -28.57 -3.28
CA ALA A 95 28.38 -27.19 -2.87
C ALA A 95 27.06 -26.40 -2.88
N CYS A 96 26.82 -25.58 -1.87
CA CYS A 96 25.76 -24.58 -1.84
C CYS A 96 26.37 -23.20 -2.06
N HIS A 97 25.97 -22.58 -3.16
CA HIS A 97 26.42 -21.27 -3.61
C HIS A 97 25.29 -20.25 -3.45
N LEU A 98 25.47 -19.32 -2.52
CA LEU A 98 24.55 -18.22 -2.23
C LEU A 98 25.08 -16.90 -2.80
N TYR A 99 24.28 -15.83 -2.73
CA TYR A 99 24.68 -14.56 -3.35
C TYR A 99 25.65 -13.75 -2.48
N ASN A 100 25.24 -13.40 -1.26
CA ASN A 100 26.08 -12.69 -0.29
C ASN A 100 25.53 -12.92 1.13
N PRO A 101 26.39 -12.92 2.17
CA PRO A 101 25.93 -12.98 3.54
C PRO A 101 25.26 -11.64 3.91
N THR A 102 24.26 -11.67 4.78
CA THR A 102 23.55 -10.45 5.23
C THR A 102 23.80 -10.15 6.70
N PHE A 103 23.40 -8.96 7.15
CA PHE A 103 23.36 -8.58 8.56
C PHE A 103 22.21 -9.24 9.35
N SER A 104 21.53 -10.24 8.80
CA SER A 104 20.46 -10.98 9.48
C SER A 104 21.01 -12.07 10.40
N VAL A 105 21.99 -11.72 11.23
CA VAL A 105 22.73 -12.60 12.14
C VAL A 105 22.78 -12.00 13.54
N ASP A 106 23.13 -12.82 14.53
CA ASP A 106 23.28 -12.36 15.91
C ASP A 106 24.61 -11.63 16.14
N ASP A 107 25.69 -12.08 15.49
CA ASP A 107 26.99 -11.40 15.48
C ASP A 107 27.51 -11.19 14.05
N PRO A 108 27.62 -9.93 13.57
CA PRO A 108 28.10 -9.63 12.22
C PRO A 108 29.60 -9.86 12.07
N ARG A 109 30.35 -10.05 13.18
CA ARG A 109 31.77 -10.35 13.18
C ARG A 109 32.06 -11.84 13.05
N CYS A 110 31.03 -12.69 13.05
CA CYS A 110 31.21 -14.08 12.70
C CYS A 110 31.62 -14.19 11.22
N GLN A 111 32.87 -14.60 10.99
CA GLN A 111 33.47 -14.71 9.65
C GLN A 111 33.26 -16.09 9.00
N LYS A 112 32.26 -16.87 9.44
CA LYS A 112 31.91 -18.17 8.84
C LYS A 112 30.55 -18.07 8.13
N THR A 113 30.46 -18.67 6.96
CA THR A 113 29.20 -18.75 6.18
C THR A 113 28.16 -19.61 6.89
N GLU A 114 28.57 -20.68 7.56
CA GLU A 114 27.68 -21.51 8.39
C GLU A 114 27.42 -20.85 9.75
N ASP A 115 26.66 -19.77 9.71
CA ASP A 115 26.14 -19.09 10.88
C ASP A 115 24.64 -19.42 11.03
N LEU A 116 24.32 -20.34 11.94
CA LEU A 116 22.94 -20.80 12.16
C LEU A 116 22.03 -19.72 12.78
N SER A 117 22.57 -18.59 13.24
CA SER A 117 21.74 -17.43 13.60
C SER A 117 21.15 -16.73 12.37
N ASN A 118 21.72 -16.98 11.19
CA ASN A 118 21.15 -16.58 9.91
C ASN A 118 19.99 -17.51 9.54
N PRO A 119 18.77 -16.97 9.32
CA PRO A 119 17.60 -17.79 9.04
C PRO A 119 17.74 -18.60 7.74
N SER A 120 18.42 -18.09 6.71
CA SER A 120 18.59 -18.78 5.44
C SER A 120 19.55 -19.95 5.58
N ILE A 121 20.64 -19.76 6.32
CA ILE A 121 21.64 -20.80 6.57
C ILE A 121 21.06 -21.90 7.47
N ALA A 122 20.29 -21.52 8.50
CA ALA A 122 19.55 -22.48 9.31
C ALA A 122 18.59 -23.35 8.48
N GLN A 123 17.90 -22.76 7.49
CA GLN A 123 17.06 -23.55 6.58
C GLN A 123 17.84 -24.50 5.68
N LEU A 124 19.01 -24.09 5.17
CA LEU A 124 19.89 -25.00 4.41
C LEU A 124 20.31 -26.18 5.27
N HIS A 125 20.74 -25.90 6.50
CA HIS A 125 21.11 -26.92 7.47
C HIS A 125 19.94 -27.87 7.78
N ASP A 126 18.75 -27.34 8.06
CA ASP A 126 17.54 -28.13 8.33
C ASP A 126 17.05 -28.95 7.12
N ALA A 127 17.31 -28.47 5.90
CA ALA A 127 17.07 -29.19 4.65
C ALA A 127 18.09 -30.33 4.42
N GLY A 128 19.14 -30.43 5.24
CA GLY A 128 20.14 -31.50 5.19
C GLY A 128 21.50 -31.10 4.62
N PHE A 129 21.75 -29.82 4.35
CA PHE A 129 23.05 -29.33 3.88
C PHE A 129 23.90 -28.84 5.05
N SER A 130 24.79 -29.71 5.55
CA SER A 130 25.66 -29.46 6.72
C SER A 130 27.13 -29.42 6.31
N THR A 131 27.86 -28.41 6.78
CA THR A 131 29.29 -28.29 6.43
C THR A 131 30.17 -29.38 7.02
N THR A 132 29.68 -30.06 8.05
CA THR A 132 30.49 -31.02 8.80
C THR A 132 30.88 -32.21 7.91
N ASN A 133 29.97 -32.66 7.04
CA ASN A 133 30.15 -33.90 6.30
C ASN A 133 29.79 -33.85 4.81
N ASN A 134 28.82 -33.04 4.37
CA ASN A 134 28.20 -33.27 3.06
C ASN A 134 28.15 -32.06 2.12
N CYS A 135 28.47 -30.85 2.61
CA CYS A 135 28.36 -29.64 1.79
C CYS A 135 29.52 -28.66 2.00
N LEU A 136 29.99 -28.04 0.92
CA LEU A 136 30.75 -26.79 0.96
C LEU A 136 29.76 -25.62 0.82
N LEU A 137 29.78 -24.65 1.72
CA LEU A 137 28.94 -23.45 1.66
C LEU A 137 29.79 -22.22 1.37
N PHE A 138 29.40 -21.45 0.36
CA PHE A 138 30.06 -20.19 0.01
C PHE A 138 29.10 -19.20 -0.64
N ASP A 139 29.50 -17.94 -0.65
CA ASP A 139 28.77 -16.84 -1.30
C ASP A 139 29.53 -16.33 -2.51
N HIS A 140 28.79 -15.85 -3.52
CA HIS A 140 29.36 -15.18 -4.70
C HIS A 140 30.11 -13.90 -4.31
N LEU A 141 29.55 -13.16 -3.36
CA LEU A 141 30.19 -12.04 -2.67
C LEU A 141 30.42 -12.43 -1.22
N ALA A 142 31.67 -12.57 -0.82
CA ALA A 142 32.04 -12.95 0.54
C ALA A 142 31.74 -11.86 1.60
N ARG A 143 31.14 -10.72 1.25
CA ARG A 143 30.94 -9.59 2.17
C ARG A 143 29.51 -9.49 2.69
N ARG A 144 29.39 -9.30 4.02
CA ARG A 144 28.14 -8.93 4.68
C ARG A 144 27.68 -7.56 4.20
N ASP A 145 26.55 -7.57 3.52
CA ASP A 145 25.91 -6.35 3.07
C ASP A 145 24.42 -6.57 2.79
N ILE A 146 23.73 -5.51 2.40
CA ILE A 146 22.37 -5.57 1.89
C ILE A 146 22.44 -6.06 0.43
N SER A 147 21.88 -7.25 0.17
CA SER A 147 21.95 -7.90 -1.14
C SER A 147 21.46 -7.03 -2.30
N ARG A 148 20.44 -6.18 -2.04
CA ARG A 148 19.94 -5.21 -3.03
C ARG A 148 21.02 -4.19 -3.40
N HIS A 149 21.66 -3.59 -2.40
CA HIS A 149 22.72 -2.61 -2.61
C HIS A 149 23.94 -3.21 -3.32
N CYS A 150 24.29 -4.46 -3.02
CA CYS A 150 25.34 -5.17 -3.76
C CYS A 150 24.97 -5.32 -5.23
N LYS A 151 23.75 -5.78 -5.51
CA LYS A 151 23.30 -6.00 -6.90
C LYS A 151 23.28 -4.70 -7.70
N ASP A 152 22.78 -3.63 -7.09
CA ASP A 152 22.44 -2.41 -7.81
C ASP A 152 23.61 -1.41 -7.85
N ASN A 153 24.52 -1.43 -6.86
CA ASN A 153 25.58 -0.42 -6.74
C ASN A 153 27.01 -0.95 -6.84
N TYR A 154 27.26 -2.26 -6.67
CA TYR A 154 28.65 -2.74 -6.76
C TYR A 154 29.13 -2.67 -8.21
N PRO A 155 30.23 -1.97 -8.49
CA PRO A 155 30.80 -1.94 -9.84
C PRO A 155 31.44 -3.30 -10.20
N GLU A 156 31.58 -3.57 -11.50
CA GLU A 156 32.14 -4.85 -11.97
C GLU A 156 33.57 -5.10 -11.47
N ASP A 157 34.40 -4.06 -11.29
CA ASP A 157 35.77 -4.22 -10.79
C ASP A 157 35.81 -4.70 -9.32
N LEU A 158 34.82 -4.34 -8.50
CA LEU A 158 34.64 -4.92 -7.17
C LEU A 158 34.13 -6.36 -7.23
N PHE A 159 33.18 -6.65 -8.14
CA PHE A 159 32.74 -8.03 -8.38
C PHE A 159 33.89 -8.93 -8.80
N ASP A 160 34.77 -8.45 -9.69
CA ASP A 160 35.88 -9.22 -10.23
C ASP A 160 36.84 -9.69 -9.12
N ILE A 161 37.06 -8.90 -8.06
CA ILE A 161 37.85 -9.33 -6.90
C ILE A 161 37.25 -10.56 -6.22
N HIS A 162 35.94 -10.54 -5.98
CA HIS A 162 35.23 -11.68 -5.38
C HIS A 162 35.12 -12.86 -6.34
N GLU A 163 34.89 -12.61 -7.63
CA GLU A 163 34.75 -13.64 -8.64
C GLU A 163 36.08 -14.35 -8.95
N GLN A 164 37.22 -13.67 -8.84
CA GLN A 164 38.53 -14.31 -8.90
C GLN A 164 38.70 -15.32 -7.76
N PHE A 165 38.32 -14.93 -6.53
CA PHE A 165 38.33 -15.84 -5.38
C PHE A 165 37.36 -17.02 -5.57
N VAL A 166 36.12 -16.75 -5.97
CA VAL A 166 35.10 -17.79 -6.22
C VAL A 166 35.53 -18.73 -7.36
N SER A 167 36.15 -18.21 -8.42
CA SER A 167 36.67 -19.01 -9.52
C SER A 167 37.77 -19.95 -9.04
N ALA A 168 38.73 -19.45 -8.26
CA ALA A 168 39.78 -20.26 -7.65
C ALA A 168 39.22 -21.32 -6.69
N LEU A 169 38.26 -20.94 -5.83
CA LEU A 169 37.56 -21.86 -4.94
C LEU A 169 36.84 -22.96 -5.71
N ARG A 170 36.12 -22.61 -6.78
CA ARG A 170 35.41 -23.59 -7.62
C ARG A 170 36.40 -24.52 -8.31
N VAL A 171 37.58 -24.04 -8.72
CA VAL A 171 38.63 -24.90 -9.28
C VAL A 171 39.13 -25.92 -8.25
N ALA A 172 39.35 -25.50 -7.00
CA ALA A 172 39.87 -26.34 -5.93
C ALA A 172 38.83 -27.27 -5.29
N MET A 173 37.54 -26.93 -5.31
CA MET A 173 36.50 -27.79 -4.73
C MET A 173 36.29 -29.06 -5.56
N LYS A 174 36.18 -30.21 -4.88
CA LYS A 174 35.87 -31.50 -5.49
C LYS A 174 34.37 -31.73 -5.73
N ALA A 175 33.53 -30.83 -5.24
CA ALA A 175 32.09 -30.90 -5.47
C ALA A 175 31.76 -30.89 -6.97
N LYS A 176 31.10 -31.94 -7.45
CA LYS A 176 30.61 -32.02 -8.84
C LYS A 176 29.18 -31.54 -9.00
N VAL A 177 28.48 -31.29 -7.88
CA VAL A 177 27.13 -30.76 -7.85
C VAL A 177 27.16 -29.41 -7.11
N GLU A 178 26.74 -28.35 -7.79
CA GLU A 178 26.66 -27.00 -7.24
C GLU A 178 25.20 -26.52 -7.26
N ILE A 179 24.67 -26.22 -6.08
CA ILE A 179 23.32 -25.72 -5.88
C ILE A 179 23.39 -24.21 -5.71
N CYS A 180 22.84 -23.49 -6.68
CA CYS A 180 22.82 -22.05 -6.74
C CYS A 180 21.50 -21.50 -6.18
N TRP A 181 21.56 -20.86 -5.02
CA TRP A 181 20.39 -20.41 -4.27
C TRP A 181 20.01 -18.96 -4.59
N GLY A 182 18.99 -18.80 -5.43
CA GLY A 182 18.37 -17.50 -5.73
C GLY A 182 18.73 -16.88 -7.08
N ALA A 183 17.96 -15.85 -7.45
CA ALA A 183 18.01 -15.26 -8.78
C ALA A 183 19.31 -14.49 -9.07
N ASN A 184 19.86 -13.78 -8.08
CA ASN A 184 21.07 -12.97 -8.28
C ASN A 184 22.29 -13.84 -8.61
N VAL A 185 22.47 -14.95 -7.88
CA VAL A 185 23.55 -15.89 -8.15
C VAL A 185 23.34 -16.57 -9.51
N ARG A 186 22.09 -16.95 -9.84
CA ARG A 186 21.75 -17.51 -11.15
C ARG A 186 22.14 -16.57 -12.30
N GLN A 187 21.83 -15.28 -12.17
CA GLN A 187 22.17 -14.29 -13.19
C GLN A 187 23.69 -14.16 -13.38
N ARG A 188 24.47 -14.11 -12.30
CA ARG A 188 25.94 -14.04 -12.39
C ARG A 188 26.53 -15.32 -13.00
N MET A 189 26.06 -16.49 -12.57
CA MET A 189 26.53 -17.78 -13.10
C MET A 189 26.24 -17.93 -14.59
N LEU A 190 25.04 -17.57 -15.05
CA LEU A 190 24.70 -17.58 -16.48
C LEU A 190 25.47 -16.53 -17.29
N LYS A 191 25.89 -15.42 -16.67
CA LYS A 191 26.74 -14.41 -17.31
C LYS A 191 28.18 -14.91 -17.49
N LYS A 192 28.69 -15.69 -16.55
CA LYS A 192 30.13 -16.01 -16.43
C LYS A 192 30.52 -17.41 -16.88
N LEU A 193 29.56 -18.33 -17.05
CA LEU A 193 29.82 -19.74 -17.38
C LEU A 193 29.07 -20.16 -18.66
N ASP A 194 29.67 -21.03 -19.47
CA ASP A 194 28.96 -21.73 -20.56
C ASP A 194 28.22 -22.94 -19.97
N LEU A 195 26.94 -22.74 -19.68
CA LEU A 195 26.07 -23.77 -19.12
C LEU A 195 25.15 -24.35 -20.20
N LYS A 196 25.19 -25.67 -20.38
CA LYS A 196 24.27 -26.38 -21.28
C LYS A 196 23.04 -26.90 -20.53
N PRO A 197 21.81 -26.55 -20.94
CA PRO A 197 20.61 -27.02 -20.27
C PRO A 197 20.26 -28.46 -20.67
N LEU A 198 20.05 -29.33 -19.69
CA LEU A 198 19.52 -30.68 -19.83
C LEU A 198 18.15 -30.75 -19.14
N ARG A 199 17.09 -30.94 -19.94
CA ARG A 199 15.75 -31.20 -19.40
C ARG A 199 15.68 -32.63 -18.88
N LEU A 200 15.19 -32.79 -17.66
CA LEU A 200 15.03 -34.10 -17.04
C LEU A 200 13.65 -34.70 -17.34
N TRP A 201 13.55 -36.01 -17.19
CA TRP A 201 12.35 -36.82 -17.45
C TRP A 201 12.07 -37.77 -16.28
N GLY A 202 10.94 -38.49 -16.35
CA GLY A 202 10.49 -39.37 -15.26
C GLY A 202 10.11 -38.59 -14.01
N ASP A 203 10.59 -39.05 -12.85
CA ASP A 203 10.28 -38.47 -11.53
C ASP A 203 10.76 -37.01 -11.37
N PHE A 204 11.69 -36.58 -12.23
CA PHE A 204 12.24 -35.22 -12.27
C PHE A 204 11.76 -34.41 -13.50
N ALA A 205 10.69 -34.87 -14.16
CA ALA A 205 10.11 -34.16 -15.30
C ALA A 205 9.73 -32.72 -14.94
N GLY A 206 10.14 -31.78 -15.81
CA GLY A 206 9.93 -30.34 -15.59
C GLY A 206 11.10 -29.63 -14.90
N LEU A 207 12.10 -30.36 -14.39
CA LEU A 207 13.35 -29.77 -13.92
C LEU A 207 14.35 -29.57 -15.06
N LEU A 208 15.20 -28.55 -14.88
CA LEU A 208 16.29 -28.23 -15.79
C LEU A 208 17.62 -28.28 -15.05
N LEU A 209 18.44 -29.27 -15.41
CA LEU A 209 19.79 -29.45 -14.92
C LEU A 209 20.76 -28.72 -15.85
N TYR A 210 21.68 -27.92 -15.32
CA TYR A 210 22.67 -27.24 -16.15
C TYR A 210 24.02 -27.95 -16.07
N LEU A 211 24.67 -28.10 -17.21
CA LEU A 211 25.94 -28.78 -17.38
C LEU A 211 27.03 -27.74 -17.64
N GLU A 212 27.97 -27.58 -16.71
CA GLU A 212 29.16 -26.75 -16.91
C GLU A 212 30.20 -27.55 -17.68
N LEU A 213 30.47 -27.19 -18.92
CA LEU A 213 31.51 -27.82 -19.73
C LEU A 213 32.88 -27.17 -19.46
N THR A 214 33.95 -27.90 -19.73
CA THR A 214 35.29 -27.30 -19.81
C THR A 214 35.36 -26.29 -20.97
N PRO A 215 36.30 -25.33 -20.95
CA PRO A 215 36.40 -24.30 -21.99
C PRO A 215 36.52 -24.86 -23.42
N ASP A 216 37.17 -26.01 -23.58
CA ASP A 216 37.31 -26.75 -24.85
C ASP A 216 36.06 -27.58 -25.21
N LYS A 217 35.06 -27.64 -24.32
CA LYS A 217 33.81 -28.41 -24.43
C LYS A 217 34.02 -29.92 -24.57
N ALA A 218 35.22 -30.42 -24.26
CA ALA A 218 35.58 -31.82 -24.40
C ALA A 218 35.13 -32.67 -23.20
N SER A 219 34.89 -32.05 -22.05
CA SER A 219 34.49 -32.75 -20.83
C SER A 219 33.46 -31.96 -20.02
N LEU A 220 32.71 -32.69 -19.19
CA LEU A 220 31.80 -32.09 -18.23
C LEU A 220 32.57 -31.80 -16.94
N ARG A 221 32.40 -30.60 -16.38
CA ARG A 221 33.08 -30.19 -15.15
C ARG A 221 32.19 -30.37 -13.92
N ARG A 222 30.94 -29.90 -13.99
CA ARG A 222 29.99 -29.86 -12.88
C ARG A 222 28.53 -29.87 -13.36
N PHE A 223 27.66 -30.33 -12.48
CA PHE A 223 26.23 -30.13 -12.52
C PHE A 223 25.85 -28.88 -11.71
N ILE A 224 25.11 -27.96 -12.33
CA ILE A 224 24.61 -26.74 -11.71
C ILE A 224 23.09 -26.83 -11.60
N ILE A 225 22.57 -26.60 -10.39
CA ILE A 225 21.13 -26.65 -10.11
C ILE A 225 20.72 -25.29 -9.53
N PHE A 226 19.82 -24.59 -10.23
CA PHE A 226 19.27 -23.34 -9.73
C PHE A 226 18.00 -23.60 -8.93
N VAL A 227 17.99 -23.11 -7.70
CA VAL A 227 16.85 -23.24 -6.79
C VAL A 227 16.43 -21.87 -6.26
N ALA A 228 15.23 -21.77 -5.72
CA ALA A 228 14.79 -20.53 -5.09
C ALA A 228 15.57 -20.28 -3.80
N HIS A 229 15.81 -19.00 -3.49
CA HIS A 229 16.48 -18.61 -2.25
C HIS A 229 15.63 -19.01 -1.01
N PRO A 230 16.23 -19.47 0.10
CA PRO A 230 15.50 -19.97 1.27
C PRO A 230 14.50 -18.96 1.85
N GLN A 231 14.89 -17.68 1.84
CA GLN A 231 14.04 -16.58 2.30
C GLN A 231 12.66 -16.50 1.61
N ARG A 232 12.52 -17.04 0.38
CA ARG A 232 11.23 -17.15 -0.30
C ARG A 232 10.19 -17.92 0.52
N PHE A 233 10.63 -18.91 1.29
CA PHE A 233 9.78 -19.82 2.06
C PHE A 233 9.54 -19.36 3.50
N MET A 234 10.27 -18.34 3.98
CA MET A 234 10.12 -17.81 5.34
C MET A 234 8.82 -17.00 5.53
N TYR A 235 8.36 -16.31 4.50
CA TYR A 235 7.26 -15.33 4.62
C TYR A 235 5.86 -15.94 4.74
N VAL A 236 5.76 -17.27 4.80
CA VAL A 236 4.49 -18.00 4.81
C VAL A 236 4.20 -18.51 6.23
N LYS A 237 3.54 -17.67 7.04
CA LYS A 237 3.39 -17.83 8.50
C LYS A 237 2.18 -18.64 8.99
N SER A 238 1.29 -19.11 8.12
CA SER A 238 0.06 -19.80 8.52
C SER A 238 -0.02 -21.18 7.89
N ASP A 239 -0.61 -22.19 8.55
CA ASP A 239 -0.81 -23.53 7.96
C ASP A 239 -2.18 -23.72 7.29
N GLY A 240 -2.89 -22.63 6.98
CA GLY A 240 -4.18 -22.69 6.28
C GLY A 240 -4.06 -23.22 4.84
N GLU A 241 -5.18 -23.67 4.28
CA GLU A 241 -5.25 -24.30 2.94
C GLU A 241 -4.53 -23.51 1.84
N LYS A 242 -4.61 -22.17 1.87
CA LYS A 242 -3.91 -21.29 0.90
C LYS A 242 -2.40 -21.38 1.00
N THR A 243 -1.86 -21.47 2.22
CA THR A 243 -0.43 -21.71 2.42
C THR A 243 -0.05 -23.09 1.93
N GLN A 244 -0.84 -24.11 2.26
CA GLN A 244 -0.56 -25.47 1.80
C GLN A 244 -0.52 -25.54 0.27
N GLY A 245 -1.46 -24.86 -0.41
CA GLY A 245 -1.44 -24.72 -1.87
C GLY A 245 -0.20 -24.00 -2.40
N TRP A 246 0.26 -22.94 -1.72
CA TRP A 246 1.50 -22.24 -2.08
C TRP A 246 2.73 -23.14 -1.87
N ARG A 247 2.82 -23.84 -0.73
CA ARG A 247 3.93 -24.77 -0.41
C ARG A 247 3.97 -25.93 -1.39
N ARG A 248 2.82 -26.49 -1.79
CA ARG A 248 2.76 -27.48 -2.89
C ARG A 248 3.27 -26.89 -4.22
N ARG A 249 2.83 -25.68 -4.57
CA ARG A 249 3.19 -25.06 -5.86
C ARG A 249 4.68 -24.70 -5.97
N PHE A 250 5.32 -24.26 -4.89
CA PHE A 250 6.69 -23.76 -4.94
C PHE A 250 7.69 -24.61 -4.15
N GLY A 251 7.25 -25.26 -3.07
CA GLY A 251 8.06 -26.18 -2.27
C GLY A 251 8.26 -27.52 -2.96
N SER A 252 7.23 -28.09 -3.59
CA SER A 252 7.38 -29.39 -4.26
C SER A 252 8.45 -29.38 -5.38
N PRO A 253 8.46 -28.40 -6.32
CA PRO A 253 9.54 -28.32 -7.31
C PRO A 253 10.91 -28.01 -6.70
N GLN A 254 10.95 -27.27 -5.58
CA GLN A 254 12.17 -26.98 -4.84
C GLN A 254 12.74 -28.28 -4.23
N ASP A 255 11.92 -29.04 -3.52
CA ASP A 255 12.30 -30.31 -2.89
C ASP A 255 12.72 -31.35 -3.92
N GLN A 256 12.04 -31.41 -5.08
CA GLN A 256 12.46 -32.26 -6.20
C GLN A 256 13.85 -31.90 -6.73
N ALA A 257 14.15 -30.60 -6.88
CA ALA A 257 15.47 -30.15 -7.32
C ALA A 257 16.57 -30.46 -6.29
N LEU A 258 16.24 -30.40 -4.99
CA LEU A 258 17.18 -30.76 -3.92
C LEU A 258 17.37 -32.28 -3.82
N ALA A 259 16.32 -33.07 -4.04
CA ALA A 259 16.41 -34.53 -4.13
C ALA A 259 17.26 -34.98 -5.33
N LEU A 260 17.15 -34.27 -6.46
CA LEU A 260 18.04 -34.44 -7.62
C LEU A 260 19.50 -34.16 -7.24
N ALA A 261 19.76 -33.01 -6.61
CA ALA A 261 21.10 -32.64 -6.16
C ALA A 261 21.68 -33.66 -5.19
N ALA A 262 20.85 -34.15 -4.27
CA ALA A 262 21.20 -35.17 -3.30
C ALA A 262 21.59 -36.49 -3.96
N SER A 263 20.81 -36.93 -4.96
CA SER A 263 21.06 -38.15 -5.73
C SER A 263 22.35 -38.05 -6.56
N LEU A 264 22.59 -36.91 -7.20
CA LEU A 264 23.84 -36.66 -7.94
C LEU A 264 25.05 -36.59 -7.01
N GLY A 265 24.86 -36.03 -5.81
CA GLY A 265 25.92 -35.85 -4.81
C GLY A 265 26.18 -37.07 -3.93
N GLY A 266 25.31 -38.08 -3.94
CA GLY A 266 25.36 -39.20 -2.99
C GLY A 266 25.18 -38.74 -1.53
N ILE A 267 24.32 -37.75 -1.30
CA ILE A 267 24.01 -37.22 0.04
C ILE A 267 22.54 -37.43 0.40
N GLN A 268 22.22 -37.31 1.68
CA GLN A 268 20.84 -37.33 2.15
C GLN A 268 20.36 -35.89 2.43
N VAL A 269 19.11 -35.61 2.06
CA VAL A 269 18.41 -34.36 2.35
C VAL A 269 17.06 -34.67 2.99
N SER A 270 16.53 -33.71 3.74
CA SER A 270 15.21 -33.84 4.36
C SER A 270 14.13 -33.91 3.26
N PRO A 271 13.36 -35.01 3.16
CA PRO A 271 12.36 -35.15 2.11
C PRO A 271 11.21 -34.16 2.33
N ASN A 272 10.73 -33.54 1.25
CA ASN A 272 9.59 -32.60 1.26
C ASN A 272 9.75 -31.45 2.27
N PHE A 273 10.98 -30.98 2.50
CA PHE A 273 11.27 -29.96 3.50
C PHE A 273 10.53 -28.65 3.22
N TYR A 274 10.66 -28.11 2.01
CA TYR A 274 10.03 -26.84 1.63
C TYR A 274 8.51 -26.97 1.39
N GLU A 275 8.01 -28.17 1.12
CA GLU A 275 6.59 -28.46 0.97
C GLU A 275 5.88 -28.64 2.32
N LEU A 276 6.46 -29.42 3.24
CA LEU A 276 5.74 -29.95 4.41
C LEU A 276 6.34 -29.55 5.76
N ASP A 277 7.59 -29.09 5.85
CA ASP A 277 8.25 -28.93 7.14
C ASP A 277 7.69 -27.73 7.94
N PRO A 278 7.21 -27.95 9.19
CA PRO A 278 6.68 -26.89 10.03
C PRO A 278 7.75 -25.92 10.56
N ARG A 279 9.04 -26.19 10.35
CA ARG A 279 10.17 -25.35 10.79
C ARG A 279 10.42 -24.16 9.86
N LEU A 280 9.90 -24.15 8.63
CA LEU A 280 10.11 -23.05 7.68
C LEU A 280 9.83 -21.63 8.21
N PRO A 281 8.81 -21.40 9.07
CA PRO A 281 8.54 -20.07 9.64
C PRO A 281 9.45 -19.71 10.83
N ARG A 282 10.25 -20.65 11.35
CA ARG A 282 11.18 -20.39 12.46
C ARG A 282 12.21 -19.35 11.97
N ASN A 283 12.62 -18.46 12.88
CA ASN A 283 13.65 -17.42 12.71
C ASN A 283 13.21 -16.03 12.17
N LEU A 284 11.92 -15.71 12.11
CA LEU A 284 11.46 -14.34 11.77
C LEU A 284 11.21 -13.40 12.97
N CYS A 285 11.20 -13.93 14.19
CA CYS A 285 10.90 -13.18 15.40
C CYS A 285 12.19 -12.84 16.16
N VAL A 286 12.80 -11.73 15.76
CA VAL A 286 14.03 -11.23 16.38
C VAL A 286 13.65 -10.18 17.44
N PRO A 287 14.22 -10.24 18.67
CA PRO A 287 14.03 -9.19 19.67
C PRO A 287 14.34 -7.78 19.11
N ARG A 288 13.59 -6.76 19.58
CA ARG A 288 13.77 -5.37 19.10
C ARG A 288 15.19 -4.86 19.27
N THR A 289 15.88 -5.25 20.35
CA THR A 289 17.26 -4.89 20.64
C THR A 289 18.23 -5.41 19.57
N ILE A 290 18.07 -6.67 19.15
CA ILE A 290 18.85 -7.26 18.07
C ILE A 290 18.50 -6.61 16.73
N SER A 291 17.21 -6.34 16.46
CA SER A 291 16.81 -5.62 15.25
C SER A 291 17.39 -4.21 15.15
N ALA A 292 17.52 -3.48 16.27
CA ALA A 292 18.13 -2.15 16.29
C ALA A 292 19.61 -2.21 15.93
N LYS A 293 20.38 -3.15 16.54
CA LYS A 293 21.78 -3.39 16.19
C LYS A 293 21.98 -3.77 14.73
N ARG A 294 21.13 -4.68 14.20
CA ARG A 294 21.16 -5.05 12.77
C ARG A 294 20.93 -3.85 11.85
N ASN A 295 20.04 -2.93 12.23
CA ASN A 295 19.80 -1.70 11.47
C ASN A 295 20.97 -0.72 11.55
N GLU A 296 21.69 -0.67 12.68
CA GLU A 296 22.90 0.13 12.82
C GLU A 296 24.00 -0.35 11.86
N TRP A 297 24.29 -1.65 11.81
CA TRP A 297 25.29 -2.20 10.89
C TRP A 297 24.92 -1.99 9.42
N LYS A 298 23.64 -2.17 9.09
CA LYS A 298 23.09 -1.82 7.78
C LYS A 298 23.30 -0.34 7.45
N GLY A 299 23.00 0.56 8.39
CA GLY A 299 23.20 1.99 8.23
C GLY A 299 24.67 2.36 8.00
N GLN A 300 25.60 1.71 8.72
CA GLN A 300 27.04 1.88 8.52
C GLN A 300 27.49 1.40 7.14
N ALA A 301 27.04 0.23 6.69
CA ALA A 301 27.34 -0.29 5.35
C ALA A 301 26.80 0.64 4.26
N VAL A 302 25.57 1.14 4.39
CA VAL A 302 24.98 2.12 3.47
C VAL A 302 25.79 3.42 3.46
N ALA A 303 26.20 3.94 4.62
CA ALA A 303 26.99 5.16 4.69
C ALA A 303 28.38 4.99 4.03
N GLN A 304 29.01 3.82 4.20
CA GLN A 304 30.26 3.46 3.52
C GLN A 304 30.07 3.41 2.00
N LEU A 305 29.00 2.77 1.53
CA LEU A 305 28.67 2.72 0.11
C LEU A 305 28.40 4.13 -0.44
N LYS A 306 27.66 4.98 0.29
CA LYS A 306 27.38 6.37 -0.11
C LYS A 306 28.66 7.18 -0.26
N LYS A 307 29.64 6.94 0.63
CA LYS A 307 30.93 7.60 0.59
C LYS A 307 31.76 7.17 -0.63
N ALA A 308 31.74 5.88 -0.98
CA ALA A 308 32.45 5.36 -2.15
C ALA A 308 31.76 5.70 -3.48
N PHE A 309 30.43 5.76 -3.49
CA PHE A 309 29.60 5.93 -4.67
C PHE A 309 28.49 6.96 -4.43
N PRO A 310 28.83 8.25 -4.27
CA PRO A 310 27.84 9.28 -3.96
C PRO A 310 26.74 9.40 -5.03
N GLY A 311 27.04 9.07 -6.30
CA GLY A 311 26.08 9.10 -7.41
C GLY A 311 25.15 7.89 -7.52
N ALA A 312 25.56 6.69 -7.05
CA ALA A 312 24.79 5.45 -7.26
C ALA A 312 23.67 5.26 -6.21
N ILE A 313 23.85 5.74 -4.97
CA ILE A 313 22.88 5.47 -3.87
C ILE A 313 21.80 6.54 -3.76
N LEU A 314 21.97 7.67 -4.45
CA LEU A 314 20.85 8.60 -4.71
C LEU A 314 19.68 7.87 -5.41
N PHE A 315 19.95 6.77 -6.12
CA PHE A 315 18.98 5.92 -6.81
C PHE A 315 18.25 4.88 -5.92
N GLU A 316 18.66 4.67 -4.66
CA GLU A 316 17.98 3.73 -3.75
C GLU A 316 17.21 4.42 -2.61
N GLU A 317 17.60 5.65 -2.25
CA GLU A 317 16.72 6.54 -1.48
C GLU A 317 15.45 6.91 -2.25
N THR A 318 15.46 6.68 -3.57
CA THR A 318 14.32 6.79 -4.50
C THR A 318 13.59 5.45 -4.68
N SER A 319 13.72 4.47 -3.79
CA SER A 319 12.74 3.36 -3.70
C SER A 319 11.38 3.92 -3.27
N HIS A 320 10.59 4.40 -4.24
CA HIS A 320 9.28 4.99 -4.03
C HIS A 320 8.28 3.92 -3.56
N ARG A 321 8.01 3.86 -2.26
CA ARG A 321 6.99 2.96 -1.70
C ARG A 321 5.66 3.69 -1.53
N ILE A 322 4.66 3.26 -2.29
CA ILE A 322 3.26 3.62 -2.01
C ILE A 322 2.78 2.73 -0.86
N ARG A 323 2.70 3.29 0.36
CA ARG A 323 2.17 2.55 1.53
C ARG A 323 0.69 2.84 1.71
N ALA A 324 -0.15 1.85 1.40
CA ALA A 324 -1.52 1.81 1.87
C ALA A 324 -1.56 1.61 3.40
N THR A 325 -2.46 2.31 4.09
CA THR A 325 -2.73 2.04 5.51
C THR A 325 -3.54 0.75 5.65
N LYS A 326 -3.48 0.11 6.82
CA LYS A 326 -4.28 -1.11 7.12
C LYS A 326 -5.78 -0.88 6.92
N GLU A 327 -6.28 0.31 7.23
CA GLU A 327 -7.69 0.70 7.09
C GLU A 327 -8.10 0.90 5.62
N GLU A 328 -7.22 1.44 4.79
CA GLU A 328 -7.43 1.58 3.34
C GLU A 328 -7.44 0.20 2.66
N ASN A 329 -6.50 -0.68 3.03
CA ASN A 329 -6.49 -2.07 2.59
C ASN A 329 -7.79 -2.81 2.94
N LEU A 330 -8.25 -2.68 4.19
CA LEU A 330 -9.53 -3.26 4.63
C LEU A 330 -10.74 -2.63 3.91
N SER A 331 -10.67 -1.35 3.53
CA SER A 331 -11.76 -0.66 2.84
C SER A 331 -11.90 -1.10 1.41
N VAL A 332 -10.80 -1.23 0.66
CA VAL A 332 -10.85 -1.79 -0.70
C VAL A 332 -11.35 -3.22 -0.68
N GLN A 333 -10.89 -4.04 0.27
CA GLN A 333 -11.43 -5.39 0.45
C GLN A 333 -12.94 -5.40 0.76
N LYS A 334 -13.41 -4.47 1.59
CA LYS A 334 -14.85 -4.30 1.86
C LYS A 334 -15.62 -3.85 0.62
N VAL A 335 -15.07 -2.95 -0.21
CA VAL A 335 -15.68 -2.49 -1.46
C VAL A 335 -15.95 -3.68 -2.38
N PHE A 336 -14.94 -4.53 -2.63
CA PHE A 336 -15.10 -5.71 -3.49
C PHE A 336 -16.05 -6.76 -2.89
N ARG A 337 -16.01 -6.99 -1.57
CA ARG A 337 -16.98 -7.89 -0.91
C ARG A 337 -18.42 -7.38 -0.98
N LEU A 338 -18.63 -6.07 -0.76
CA LEU A 338 -19.94 -5.44 -0.82
C LEU A 338 -20.49 -5.47 -2.25
N LEU A 339 -19.67 -5.20 -3.26
CA LEU A 339 -20.10 -5.29 -4.66
C LEU A 339 -20.48 -6.71 -5.08
N ALA A 340 -19.82 -7.74 -4.52
CA ALA A 340 -20.21 -9.13 -4.74
C ALA A 340 -21.53 -9.53 -4.05
N GLN A 341 -22.01 -8.75 -3.07
CA GLN A 341 -23.22 -9.02 -2.28
C GLN A 341 -24.42 -8.14 -2.66
N LEU A 342 -24.21 -7.05 -3.42
CA LEU A 342 -25.26 -6.10 -3.77
C LEU A 342 -26.09 -6.62 -4.96
N LYS A 343 -27.41 -6.73 -4.78
CA LYS A 343 -28.36 -6.94 -5.89
C LYS A 343 -28.33 -5.73 -6.84
N PRO A 344 -28.50 -5.91 -8.16
CA PRO A 344 -28.62 -4.80 -9.10
C PRO A 344 -29.83 -3.93 -8.71
N GLY A 345 -29.58 -2.77 -8.09
CA GLY A 345 -30.62 -1.84 -7.64
C GLY A 345 -30.27 -1.03 -6.39
N GLN A 346 -29.43 -1.56 -5.48
CA GLN A 346 -28.98 -0.82 -4.28
C GLN A 346 -27.68 -0.04 -4.57
N ARG A 347 -27.82 1.22 -4.99
CA ARG A 347 -26.72 2.06 -5.50
C ARG A 347 -25.90 2.71 -4.38
N ASN A 348 -24.70 2.20 -4.12
CA ASN A 348 -23.60 3.01 -3.56
C ASN A 348 -22.63 3.35 -4.71
N ASP A 349 -23.01 4.33 -5.54
CA ASP A 349 -22.32 4.68 -6.80
C ASP A 349 -20.82 4.93 -6.63
N ARG A 350 -20.40 5.42 -5.45
CA ARG A 350 -18.98 5.58 -5.10
C ARG A 350 -18.23 4.24 -5.08
N LEU A 351 -18.78 3.22 -4.42
CA LEU A 351 -18.11 1.92 -4.29
C LEU A 351 -17.90 1.28 -5.68
N ARG A 352 -18.90 1.42 -6.56
CA ARG A 352 -18.81 0.97 -7.95
C ARG A 352 -17.72 1.70 -8.72
N LYS A 353 -17.67 3.04 -8.64
CA LYS A 353 -16.62 3.84 -9.28
C LYS A 353 -15.21 3.42 -8.83
N ILE A 354 -15.01 3.16 -7.53
CA ILE A 354 -13.71 2.70 -6.99
C ILE A 354 -13.34 1.32 -7.52
N ALA A 355 -14.28 0.37 -7.56
CA ALA A 355 -13.98 -0.97 -8.04
C ALA A 355 -13.70 -1.02 -9.54
N ASN A 356 -14.48 -0.28 -10.34
CA ASN A 356 -14.22 -0.14 -11.77
C ASN A 356 -12.83 0.47 -11.99
N TYR A 357 -12.48 1.54 -11.28
CA TYR A 357 -11.14 2.14 -11.36
C TYR A 357 -10.01 1.12 -11.15
N TRP A 358 -10.08 0.31 -10.08
CA TRP A 358 -9.03 -0.68 -9.79
C TRP A 358 -9.01 -1.85 -10.78
N HIS A 359 -10.18 -2.25 -11.30
CA HIS A 359 -10.28 -3.27 -12.34
C HIS A 359 -9.65 -2.77 -13.64
N ASP A 360 -10.08 -1.60 -14.11
CA ASP A 360 -9.61 -0.98 -15.36
C ASP A 360 -8.10 -0.71 -15.30
N LEU A 361 -7.60 -0.20 -14.17
CA LEU A 361 -6.15 -0.02 -13.96
C LEU A 361 -5.40 -1.36 -13.99
N GLY A 362 -5.97 -2.43 -13.41
CA GLY A 362 -5.36 -3.76 -13.42
C GLY A 362 -5.26 -4.36 -14.82
N GLU A 363 -6.33 -4.28 -15.60
CA GLU A 363 -6.35 -4.73 -17.01
C GLU A 363 -5.36 -3.91 -17.86
N LEU A 364 -5.37 -2.59 -17.71
CA LEU A 364 -4.45 -1.67 -18.41
C LEU A 364 -2.99 -2.03 -18.13
N LEU A 365 -2.61 -2.20 -16.86
CA LEU A 365 -1.23 -2.54 -16.49
C LEU A 365 -0.81 -3.94 -16.93
N SER A 366 -1.76 -4.88 -16.97
CA SER A 366 -1.51 -6.25 -17.46
C SER A 366 -1.23 -6.27 -18.97
N ALA A 367 -1.83 -5.35 -19.73
CA ALA A 367 -1.59 -5.20 -21.15
C ALA A 367 -0.19 -4.60 -21.47
N PHE A 368 0.29 -3.67 -20.63
CA PHE A 368 1.58 -3.00 -20.86
C PHE A 368 2.78 -3.72 -20.26
N ILE A 369 2.60 -4.47 -19.16
CA ILE A 369 3.73 -5.01 -18.40
C ILE A 369 3.43 -6.48 -18.00
N PRO A 370 3.75 -7.46 -18.87
CA PRO A 370 3.43 -8.88 -18.67
C PRO A 370 4.07 -9.51 -17.41
N HIS A 371 5.06 -8.82 -16.82
CA HIS A 371 5.83 -9.28 -15.66
C HIS A 371 5.42 -8.63 -14.33
N ILE A 372 4.45 -7.69 -14.30
CA ILE A 372 3.90 -7.26 -13.00
C ILE A 372 3.16 -8.45 -12.41
N THR A 373 3.77 -9.08 -11.43
CA THR A 373 3.08 -10.07 -10.59
C THR A 373 2.17 -9.31 -9.63
N ILE A 374 1.02 -8.82 -10.10
CA ILE A 374 -0.06 -8.42 -9.20
C ILE A 374 -0.41 -9.70 -8.43
N THR A 375 -0.10 -9.75 -7.14
CA THR A 375 -0.40 -10.94 -6.34
C THR A 375 -1.91 -10.99 -6.13
N ALA A 376 -2.61 -11.62 -7.08
CA ALA A 376 -4.06 -11.65 -7.13
C ALA A 376 -4.64 -12.46 -5.97
N HIS A 377 -5.39 -11.81 -5.08
CA HIS A 377 -6.30 -12.52 -4.19
C HIS A 377 -7.61 -12.81 -4.90
N HIS A 378 -7.76 -14.01 -5.45
CA HIS A 378 -9.08 -14.50 -5.86
C HIS A 378 -10.02 -14.57 -4.65
N ILE A 379 -11.05 -13.74 -4.63
CA ILE A 379 -12.22 -13.95 -3.77
C ILE A 379 -13.19 -14.83 -4.58
N LYS A 380 -13.14 -16.15 -4.37
CA LYS A 380 -14.22 -17.04 -4.80
C LYS A 380 -15.44 -16.76 -3.92
N VAL A 381 -16.45 -16.09 -4.46
CA VAL A 381 -17.81 -16.12 -3.91
C VAL A 381 -18.58 -17.16 -4.71
N ILE A 382 -19.17 -18.12 -4.00
CA ILE A 382 -20.04 -19.16 -4.56
C ILE A 382 -21.18 -18.45 -5.31
N GLY A 383 -21.25 -18.61 -6.64
CA GLY A 383 -22.41 -18.23 -7.46
C GLY A 383 -22.23 -17.12 -8.51
N ALA A 384 -21.15 -16.34 -8.52
CA ALA A 384 -20.90 -15.37 -9.59
C ALA A 384 -19.39 -15.12 -9.80
N ARG A 385 -18.91 -15.27 -11.04
CA ARG A 385 -17.54 -14.92 -11.42
C ARG A 385 -17.40 -13.39 -11.41
N SER A 386 -16.85 -12.84 -10.33
CA SER A 386 -16.29 -11.48 -10.31
C SER A 386 -14.79 -11.59 -10.00
N VAL A 387 -13.97 -11.16 -10.95
CA VAL A 387 -12.50 -11.11 -10.81
C VAL A 387 -12.15 -9.76 -10.21
N GLY A 388 -11.81 -9.74 -8.91
CA GLY A 388 -11.26 -8.56 -8.25
C GLY A 388 -9.76 -8.68 -8.10
N TYR A 389 -9.00 -7.80 -8.74
CA TYR A 389 -7.54 -7.68 -8.58
C TYR A 389 -7.22 -6.78 -7.40
N PHE A 390 -6.35 -7.22 -6.49
CA PHE A 390 -5.85 -6.34 -5.43
C PHE A 390 -4.45 -6.75 -4.97
N SER A 391 -3.53 -5.78 -4.98
CA SER A 391 -2.19 -5.91 -4.39
C SER A 391 -2.13 -5.15 -3.07
N SER A 392 -1.59 -5.78 -2.01
CA SER A 392 -1.30 -5.11 -0.74
C SER A 392 -0.01 -4.28 -0.78
N GLU A 393 0.82 -4.44 -1.81
CA GLU A 393 2.07 -3.68 -2.02
C GLU A 393 2.29 -3.48 -3.53
N PHE A 394 2.13 -2.25 -4.02
CA PHE A 394 2.70 -1.86 -5.32
C PHE A 394 4.19 -1.62 -5.06
N SER A 395 5.03 -2.64 -5.28
CA SER A 395 6.47 -2.46 -5.40
C SER A 395 6.76 -2.20 -6.87
N THR A 396 6.90 -0.94 -7.23
CA THR A 396 7.30 -0.50 -8.57
C THR A 396 8.81 -0.67 -8.70
N GLU A 397 9.28 -1.93 -8.76
CA GLU A 397 10.60 -2.24 -9.29
C GLU A 397 10.45 -2.36 -10.81
N PHE A 398 10.27 -1.22 -11.47
CA PHE A 398 10.32 -1.17 -12.92
C PHE A 398 11.78 -1.17 -13.34
N GLN A 399 12.12 -2.06 -14.29
CA GLN A 399 13.35 -1.90 -15.05
C GLN A 399 13.26 -0.54 -15.73
N LEU A 400 14.26 0.32 -15.48
CA LEU A 400 14.36 1.66 -16.05
C LEU A 400 14.12 1.58 -17.56
N SER A 401 12.95 2.02 -17.98
CA SER A 401 12.69 2.41 -19.36
C SER A 401 13.36 3.77 -19.53
N ASP A 402 14.12 3.98 -20.61
CA ASP A 402 14.79 5.27 -20.90
C ASP A 402 13.79 6.39 -21.33
N CYS A 403 12.53 6.29 -20.89
CA CYS A 403 11.44 7.18 -21.24
C CYS A 403 11.28 8.25 -20.16
N TRP A 404 11.53 9.51 -20.51
CA TRP A 404 11.54 10.62 -19.54
C TRP A 404 10.48 11.67 -19.85
N ASP A 405 10.02 11.74 -21.09
CA ASP A 405 9.13 12.79 -21.58
C ASP A 405 7.67 12.33 -21.59
N TRP A 406 6.74 13.28 -21.49
CA TRP A 406 5.31 12.99 -21.42
C TRP A 406 4.81 12.25 -22.67
N GLU A 407 5.38 12.60 -23.82
CA GLU A 407 5.11 12.06 -25.14
C GLU A 407 5.49 10.58 -25.26
N ASP A 408 6.34 10.07 -24.36
CA ASP A 408 6.74 8.65 -24.33
C ASP A 408 5.69 7.75 -23.66
N LEU A 409 4.65 8.32 -23.02
CA LEU A 409 3.60 7.54 -22.36
C LEU A 409 2.67 6.88 -23.41
N PRO A 410 2.30 5.61 -23.22
CA PRO A 410 1.32 4.97 -24.09
C PRO A 410 -0.03 5.71 -24.07
N ASP A 411 -0.60 5.97 -25.25
CA ASP A 411 -1.89 6.69 -25.39
C ASP A 411 -3.00 6.13 -24.49
N PRO A 412 -3.22 4.80 -24.36
CA PRO A 412 -4.28 4.29 -23.49
C PRO A 412 -4.04 4.60 -22.01
N LEU A 413 -2.78 4.73 -21.58
CA LEU A 413 -2.42 5.14 -20.22
C LEU A 413 -2.71 6.62 -20.00
N VAL A 414 -2.38 7.47 -20.98
CA VAL A 414 -2.69 8.90 -20.96
C VAL A 414 -4.21 9.12 -20.91
N GLU A 415 -4.96 8.45 -21.78
CA GLU A 415 -6.42 8.52 -21.82
C GLU A 415 -7.05 8.09 -20.49
N PHE A 416 -6.60 6.95 -19.94
CA PHE A 416 -7.09 6.46 -18.65
C PHE A 416 -6.84 7.47 -17.53
N MET A 417 -5.65 8.07 -17.49
CA MET A 417 -5.30 9.05 -16.47
C MET A 417 -6.10 10.34 -16.61
N GLN A 418 -6.24 10.86 -17.83
CA GLN A 418 -6.99 12.09 -18.11
C GLN A 418 -8.51 11.93 -17.91
N ALA A 419 -9.03 10.70 -17.94
CA ALA A 419 -10.41 10.39 -17.62
C ALA A 419 -10.71 10.52 -16.11
N GLN A 420 -9.70 10.51 -15.24
CA GLN A 420 -9.90 10.58 -13.79
C GLN A 420 -10.16 12.01 -13.32
N ASP A 421 -11.40 12.31 -12.93
CA ASP A 421 -11.77 13.66 -12.47
C ASP A 421 -10.94 14.16 -11.29
N GLY A 422 -10.53 13.26 -10.39
CA GLY A 422 -9.73 13.63 -9.22
C GLY A 422 -8.23 13.73 -9.48
N LEU A 423 -7.79 13.54 -10.73
CA LEU A 423 -6.43 13.86 -11.18
C LEU A 423 -6.38 15.18 -11.95
N LYS A 424 -7.48 15.94 -12.03
CA LYS A 424 -7.52 17.23 -12.73
C LYS A 424 -7.17 18.39 -11.81
N PHE A 425 -6.64 19.46 -12.39
CA PHE A 425 -6.43 20.75 -11.73
C PHE A 425 -7.45 21.75 -12.25
N ASN A 426 -8.44 22.11 -11.44
CA ASN A 426 -9.50 23.02 -11.89
C ASN A 426 -10.13 22.56 -13.22
N ARG A 427 -10.45 21.26 -13.28
CA ARG A 427 -11.00 20.54 -14.44
C ARG A 427 -10.05 20.45 -15.65
N ARG A 428 -8.85 21.01 -15.58
CA ARG A 428 -7.78 20.82 -16.58
C ARG A 428 -7.16 19.45 -16.41
N LYS A 429 -7.06 18.70 -17.51
CA LYS A 429 -6.39 17.39 -17.56
C LYS A 429 -4.89 17.55 -17.30
N ILE A 430 -4.27 16.55 -16.69
CA ILE A 430 -2.81 16.41 -16.68
C ILE A 430 -2.35 16.19 -18.12
N SER A 431 -1.42 17.01 -18.58
CA SER A 431 -0.92 16.98 -19.96
C SER A 431 0.59 17.17 -20.07
N SER A 432 1.30 17.02 -18.96
CA SER A 432 2.76 17.22 -18.91
C SER A 432 3.38 16.44 -17.76
N ARG A 433 4.69 16.19 -17.86
CA ARG A 433 5.49 15.65 -16.75
C ARG A 433 5.39 16.51 -15.50
N THR A 434 5.45 17.84 -15.64
CA THR A 434 5.35 18.76 -14.50
C THR A 434 4.00 18.64 -13.77
N ASP A 435 2.89 18.51 -14.51
CA ASP A 435 1.58 18.27 -13.89
C ASP A 435 1.55 16.93 -13.12
N LEU A 436 2.23 15.89 -13.62
CA LEU A 436 2.40 14.59 -12.95
C LEU A 436 3.23 14.68 -11.66
N GLU A 437 4.37 15.38 -11.70
CA GLU A 437 5.23 15.59 -10.53
C GLU A 437 4.47 16.34 -9.43
N VAL A 438 3.70 17.37 -9.81
CA VAL A 438 2.81 18.07 -8.86
C VAL A 438 1.76 17.12 -8.30
N ALA A 439 1.10 16.31 -9.13
CA ALA A 439 0.11 15.33 -8.66
C ALA A 439 0.71 14.31 -7.69
N PHE A 440 1.93 13.83 -7.96
CA PHE A 440 2.69 12.93 -7.10
C PHE A 440 2.86 13.49 -5.68
N TYR A 441 3.28 14.75 -5.58
CA TYR A 441 3.43 15.45 -4.30
C TYR A 441 2.08 15.66 -3.59
N LEU A 442 1.05 16.10 -4.33
CA LEU A 442 -0.27 16.41 -3.78
C LEU A 442 -1.01 15.18 -3.23
N LEU A 443 -0.77 14.00 -3.79
CA LEU A 443 -1.39 12.76 -3.31
C LEU A 443 -0.82 12.32 -1.95
N GLN A 444 0.38 12.79 -1.56
CA GLN A 444 1.05 12.50 -0.27
C GLN A 444 1.24 11.02 0.09
N LYS A 445 0.94 10.11 -0.85
CA LYS A 445 1.07 8.65 -0.69
C LYS A 445 2.33 8.12 -1.36
N CYS A 446 2.85 8.87 -2.32
CA CYS A 446 4.13 8.61 -2.93
C CYS A 446 5.24 9.12 -2.02
N LYS A 447 6.32 8.37 -1.90
CA LYS A 447 7.53 8.75 -1.14
C LYS A 447 8.69 8.90 -2.10
N GLY A 448 9.60 9.82 -1.84
CA GLY A 448 10.77 10.11 -2.68
C GLY A 448 10.54 11.29 -3.62
N SER A 449 11.48 11.51 -4.55
CA SER A 449 11.50 12.61 -5.50
C SER A 449 10.94 12.18 -6.88
N PRO A 450 9.84 12.75 -7.40
CA PRO A 450 9.30 12.37 -8.70
C PRO A 450 10.23 12.72 -9.87
N GLU A 451 11.18 13.65 -9.69
CA GLU A 451 12.15 14.07 -10.70
C GLU A 451 13.11 12.93 -11.07
N THR A 452 13.29 11.94 -10.18
CA THR A 452 14.16 10.77 -10.39
C THR A 452 13.46 9.58 -11.02
N LEU A 453 12.15 9.70 -11.31
CA LEU A 453 11.35 8.64 -11.92
C LEU A 453 11.31 8.79 -13.43
N ASP A 454 11.49 7.68 -14.15
CA ASP A 454 11.07 7.60 -15.54
C ASP A 454 9.56 7.89 -15.63
N ILE A 455 9.11 8.40 -16.78
CA ILE A 455 7.76 8.93 -16.94
C ILE A 455 6.68 7.87 -16.71
N LEU A 456 6.95 6.62 -17.09
CA LEU A 456 6.02 5.51 -16.94
C LEU A 456 5.87 5.14 -15.45
N THR A 457 6.97 5.02 -14.73
CA THR A 457 6.97 4.77 -13.28
C THR A 457 6.27 5.90 -12.52
N LEU A 458 6.51 7.15 -12.92
CA LEU A 458 5.85 8.31 -12.33
C LEU A 458 4.33 8.25 -12.53
N ALA A 459 3.87 8.00 -13.75
CA ALA A 459 2.45 7.90 -14.08
C ALA A 459 1.76 6.77 -13.31
N ILE A 460 2.35 5.57 -13.28
CA ILE A 460 1.80 4.42 -12.53
C ILE A 460 1.76 4.72 -11.03
N SER A 461 2.78 5.39 -10.49
CA SER A 461 2.82 5.77 -9.09
C SER A 461 1.69 6.73 -8.72
N VAL A 462 1.44 7.74 -9.55
CA VAL A 462 0.33 8.70 -9.40
C VAL A 462 -1.02 7.98 -9.47
N LEU A 463 -1.22 7.09 -10.45
CA LEU A 463 -2.45 6.30 -10.58
C LEU A 463 -2.69 5.43 -9.34
N ALA A 464 -1.71 4.64 -8.92
CA ALA A 464 -1.85 3.80 -7.74
C ALA A 464 -2.16 4.64 -6.48
N ALA A 465 -1.45 5.75 -6.27
CA ALA A 465 -1.70 6.66 -5.15
C ALA A 465 -3.12 7.28 -5.19
N TYR A 466 -3.60 7.64 -6.38
CA TYR A 466 -4.97 8.12 -6.60
C TYR A 466 -6.00 7.06 -6.24
N GLY A 467 -5.81 5.81 -6.69
CA GLY A 467 -6.67 4.68 -6.33
C GLY A 467 -6.85 4.50 -4.82
N TRP A 468 -5.77 4.65 -4.06
CA TRP A 468 -5.81 4.59 -2.60
C TRP A 468 -6.52 5.79 -1.97
N MET A 469 -6.30 6.99 -2.51
CA MET A 469 -6.98 8.20 -2.06
C MET A 469 -8.50 8.07 -2.19
N ILE A 470 -8.99 7.64 -3.36
CA ILE A 470 -10.44 7.50 -3.59
C ILE A 470 -11.06 6.35 -2.78
N ALA A 471 -10.27 5.33 -2.42
CA ALA A 471 -10.71 4.19 -1.62
C ALA A 471 -10.81 4.44 -0.11
N ARG A 472 -10.32 5.59 0.36
CA ARG A 472 -10.25 5.90 1.81
C ARG A 472 -11.62 5.77 2.51
N PRO A 473 -11.70 5.10 3.68
CA PRO A 473 -12.95 4.96 4.42
C PRO A 473 -13.46 6.31 4.94
N ARG A 474 -14.79 6.45 4.97
CA ARG A 474 -15.46 7.61 5.54
C ARG A 474 -15.56 7.46 7.06
N LYS A 475 -15.62 8.59 7.77
CA LYS A 475 -15.91 8.59 9.22
C LYS A 475 -17.36 8.12 9.42
N PRO A 476 -17.61 6.98 10.07
CA PRO A 476 -18.97 6.43 10.17
C PRO A 476 -19.95 7.38 10.88
N CYS A 477 -19.46 8.20 11.81
CA CYS A 477 -20.29 9.09 12.62
C CYS A 477 -20.92 10.28 11.88
N VAL A 478 -20.58 10.52 10.61
CA VAL A 478 -21.11 11.63 9.81
C VAL A 478 -21.68 11.23 8.46
N ASP A 479 -21.62 9.94 8.09
CA ASP A 479 -21.96 9.49 6.73
C ASP A 479 -23.42 9.78 6.37
N ASP A 480 -24.34 9.58 7.31
CA ASP A 480 -25.78 9.82 7.14
C ASP A 480 -26.16 11.31 7.01
N MET A 481 -25.19 12.21 7.22
CA MET A 481 -25.34 13.66 7.14
C MET A 481 -24.76 14.25 5.85
N LEU A 482 -24.27 13.39 4.94
CA LEU A 482 -23.66 13.79 3.68
C LEU A 482 -24.50 13.32 2.49
N ILE A 483 -24.51 14.12 1.43
CA ILE A 483 -25.10 13.76 0.14
C ILE A 483 -24.08 13.95 -0.99
N LEU A 484 -24.15 13.08 -2.00
CA LEU A 484 -23.50 13.29 -3.28
C LEU A 484 -24.45 14.04 -4.19
N ARG A 485 -23.96 15.06 -4.89
CA ARG A 485 -24.74 15.78 -5.90
C ARG A 485 -24.41 15.25 -7.29
N LYS A 486 -25.30 15.53 -8.24
CA LYS A 486 -25.06 15.32 -9.67
C LYS A 486 -24.30 16.54 -10.24
N SER A 487 -23.78 16.38 -11.45
CA SER A 487 -23.25 17.47 -12.26
C SER A 487 -24.17 18.71 -12.23
N PRO A 488 -23.61 19.93 -12.08
CA PRO A 488 -22.18 20.26 -12.11
C PRO A 488 -21.47 20.21 -10.74
N ASN A 489 -22.14 19.77 -9.68
CA ASN A 489 -21.67 19.83 -8.29
C ASN A 489 -21.10 18.51 -7.75
N ASP A 490 -20.96 17.51 -8.62
CA ASP A 490 -20.32 16.22 -8.35
C ASP A 490 -18.79 16.33 -8.24
N ILE A 491 -18.21 17.33 -8.90
CA ILE A 491 -16.77 17.63 -8.90
C ILE A 491 -16.52 19.06 -8.43
N VAL A 492 -15.69 19.22 -7.41
CA VAL A 492 -15.33 20.53 -6.84
C VAL A 492 -13.83 20.79 -7.00
N PRO A 493 -13.44 21.82 -7.78
CA PRO A 493 -12.07 22.32 -7.80
C PRO A 493 -11.62 22.86 -6.46
N ARG A 494 -10.34 22.65 -6.12
CA ARG A 494 -9.81 22.96 -4.78
C ARG A 494 -8.55 23.81 -4.81
N LYS A 495 -8.32 24.53 -3.72
CA LYS A 495 -7.07 25.22 -3.40
C LYS A 495 -6.64 24.98 -1.96
N CYS A 496 -5.36 25.15 -1.70
CA CYS A 496 -4.83 25.14 -0.34
C CYS A 496 -5.29 26.40 0.44
N SER A 497 -5.73 26.24 1.69
CA SER A 497 -6.05 27.37 2.57
C SER A 497 -4.85 28.27 2.87
N GLU A 498 -3.64 27.71 2.90
CA GLU A 498 -2.43 28.43 3.31
C GLU A 498 -1.71 29.07 2.14
N CYS A 499 -1.30 28.29 1.14
CA CYS A 499 -0.54 28.82 0.00
C CYS A 499 -1.42 29.33 -1.15
N GLY A 500 -2.74 29.15 -1.07
CA GLY A 500 -3.69 29.58 -2.11
C GLY A 500 -3.60 28.83 -3.44
N LYS A 501 -2.56 28.01 -3.65
CA LYS A 501 -2.32 27.28 -4.90
C LYS A 501 -3.36 26.20 -5.16
N GLU A 502 -3.60 25.97 -6.45
CA GLU A 502 -4.48 24.91 -6.93
C GLU A 502 -4.04 23.52 -6.45
N GLN A 503 -5.05 22.69 -6.25
CA GLN A 503 -4.97 21.33 -5.74
C GLN A 503 -5.74 20.42 -6.70
N LEU A 504 -5.51 19.11 -6.61
CA LEU A 504 -6.30 18.14 -7.36
C LEU A 504 -7.79 18.32 -7.04
N ASP A 505 -8.67 18.18 -8.02
CA ASP A 505 -10.11 18.30 -7.84
C ASP A 505 -10.66 17.20 -6.91
N ASP A 506 -11.81 17.43 -6.29
CA ASP A 506 -12.53 16.39 -5.53
C ASP A 506 -13.48 15.62 -6.46
N PRO A 507 -13.19 14.35 -6.81
CA PRO A 507 -14.06 13.54 -7.68
C PRO A 507 -15.30 12.99 -6.98
N PHE A 508 -15.38 13.14 -5.66
CA PHE A 508 -16.51 12.70 -4.84
C PHE A 508 -16.94 13.83 -3.91
N ALA A 509 -17.34 14.97 -4.49
CA ALA A 509 -17.71 16.14 -3.71
C ALA A 509 -18.96 15.87 -2.85
N TYR A 510 -18.77 15.94 -1.53
CA TYR A 510 -19.84 15.80 -0.56
C TYR A 510 -20.41 17.15 -0.15
N TRP A 511 -21.72 17.14 0.04
CA TRP A 511 -22.49 18.29 0.50
C TRP A 511 -23.25 17.93 1.76
N SER A 512 -23.57 18.92 2.58
CA SER A 512 -24.37 18.68 3.78
C SER A 512 -25.78 18.26 3.39
N LYS A 513 -26.31 17.21 4.03
CA LYS A 513 -27.70 16.79 3.88
C LYS A 513 -28.68 17.84 4.41
N PHE A 514 -28.28 18.55 5.47
CA PHE A 514 -29.11 19.56 6.13
C PHE A 514 -28.97 20.96 5.52
N ASP A 515 -27.86 21.24 4.83
CA ASP A 515 -27.67 22.44 4.01
C ASP A 515 -27.01 22.07 2.67
N PRO A 516 -27.79 21.64 1.66
CA PRO A 516 -27.27 21.20 0.36
C PRO A 516 -26.48 22.26 -0.42
N SER A 517 -26.47 23.52 0.04
CA SER A 517 -25.67 24.60 -0.54
C SER A 517 -24.22 24.63 -0.02
N ARG A 518 -23.88 23.81 0.97
CA ARG A 518 -22.55 23.78 1.60
C ARG A 518 -21.77 22.52 1.25
N TYR A 519 -20.61 22.74 0.63
CA TYR A 519 -19.61 21.72 0.40
C TYR A 519 -18.94 21.31 1.73
N VAL A 520 -18.66 20.02 1.91
CA VAL A 520 -18.11 19.50 3.16
C VAL A 520 -16.61 19.28 3.03
N LEU A 521 -15.83 19.97 3.87
CA LEU A 521 -14.39 19.80 3.97
C LEU A 521 -14.07 18.51 4.74
N TRP A 522 -13.85 17.43 4.01
CA TRP A 522 -13.54 16.11 4.57
C TRP A 522 -12.04 15.79 4.61
N TYR A 523 -11.22 16.50 3.84
CA TYR A 523 -9.77 16.39 3.86
C TYR A 523 -9.14 17.43 4.79
N HIS A 524 -8.53 16.95 5.88
CA HIS A 524 -7.62 17.75 6.69
C HIS A 524 -6.28 17.03 6.76
N PHE A 525 -5.24 17.68 6.26
CA PHE A 525 -3.87 17.16 6.26
C PHE A 525 -3.10 17.78 7.41
N ARG A 526 -2.55 16.92 8.27
CA ARG A 526 -1.64 17.29 9.38
C ARG A 526 -0.20 17.51 8.91
N SER A 527 0.07 17.24 7.64
CA SER A 527 1.39 17.27 7.00
C SER A 527 1.50 18.35 5.91
N GLY A 528 0.59 19.33 5.88
CA GLY A 528 0.50 20.37 4.85
C GLY A 528 -0.27 19.92 3.60
N CYS A 529 -0.32 20.76 2.57
CA CYS A 529 -1.07 20.46 1.34
C CYS A 529 -0.35 19.54 0.35
N GLY A 530 0.88 19.11 0.68
CA GLY A 530 1.68 18.19 -0.14
C GLY A 530 2.64 18.90 -1.10
N ARG A 531 2.45 20.19 -1.40
CA ARG A 531 3.42 20.91 -2.23
C ARG A 531 4.73 21.17 -1.45
N PRO A 532 5.92 20.96 -2.07
CA PRO A 532 7.21 21.18 -1.41
C PRO A 532 7.43 22.61 -0.92
N ASP A 533 6.82 23.59 -1.61
CA ASP A 533 6.96 25.01 -1.34
C ASP A 533 5.94 25.56 -0.31
N CYS A 534 5.03 24.71 0.18
CA CYS A 534 4.06 25.09 1.20
C CYS A 534 4.65 24.89 2.61
N LYS A 535 5.08 25.99 3.24
CA LYS A 535 5.85 25.99 4.50
C LYS A 535 5.11 25.62 5.80
N MET A 536 3.82 25.26 5.76
CA MET A 536 2.97 25.12 6.97
C MET A 536 2.35 23.73 7.09
N GLN A 537 2.33 23.19 8.31
CA GLN A 537 1.95 21.79 8.60
C GLN A 537 0.44 21.53 8.61
N ASN A 538 -0.41 22.55 8.78
CA ASN A 538 -1.86 22.37 8.87
C ASN A 538 -2.55 23.11 7.73
N ALA A 539 -3.01 22.37 6.72
CA ALA A 539 -3.75 22.94 5.59
C ALA A 539 -5.12 22.27 5.44
N SER A 540 -6.09 23.06 4.97
CA SER A 540 -7.40 22.58 4.51
C SER A 540 -7.52 22.76 2.99
N LEU A 541 -8.22 21.86 2.32
CA LEU A 541 -8.52 22.01 0.90
C LEU A 541 -9.87 22.70 0.72
N LEU A 542 -9.83 23.99 0.37
CA LEU A 542 -11.02 24.82 0.20
C LEU A 542 -11.52 24.75 -1.25
N PRO A 543 -12.82 24.98 -1.53
CA PRO A 543 -13.28 25.22 -2.89
C PRO A 543 -12.49 26.35 -3.55
N LEU A 544 -12.14 26.16 -4.82
CA LEU A 544 -11.47 27.19 -5.62
C LEU A 544 -12.40 28.41 -5.81
N ASN A 545 -13.68 28.15 -6.11
CA ASN A 545 -14.70 29.18 -6.25
C ASN A 545 -15.07 29.76 -4.86
N PRO A 546 -14.82 31.07 -4.61
CA PRO A 546 -15.10 31.69 -3.31
C PRO A 546 -16.60 31.78 -2.99
N LEU A 547 -17.48 31.66 -3.98
CA LEU A 547 -18.93 31.67 -3.77
C LEU A 547 -19.45 30.35 -3.20
N THR A 548 -18.68 29.27 -3.31
CA THR A 548 -19.04 27.97 -2.77
C THR A 548 -18.89 27.98 -1.25
N ARG A 549 -20.02 28.04 -0.55
CA ARG A 549 -20.06 27.91 0.90
C ARG A 549 -19.58 26.53 1.32
N TYR A 550 -18.91 26.44 2.46
CA TYR A 550 -18.40 25.16 2.96
C TYR A 550 -18.58 24.99 4.47
N SER A 551 -18.45 23.76 4.95
CA SER A 551 -18.47 23.40 6.38
C SER A 551 -17.49 22.28 6.67
N ARG A 552 -16.98 22.20 7.90
CA ARG A 552 -16.02 21.15 8.29
C ARG A 552 -16.74 19.81 8.48
N CYS A 553 -16.06 18.72 8.19
CA CYS A 553 -16.58 17.36 8.39
C CYS A 553 -16.49 16.94 9.88
N THR A 554 -17.21 17.66 10.73
CA THR A 554 -17.42 17.31 12.14
C THR A 554 -18.89 17.17 12.43
N GLN A 555 -19.22 16.34 13.43
CA GLN A 555 -20.61 16.15 13.81
C GLN A 555 -21.25 17.46 14.30
N THR A 556 -20.48 18.32 14.97
CA THR A 556 -20.95 19.62 15.46
C THR A 556 -21.23 20.62 14.34
N ASP A 557 -20.42 20.61 13.27
CA ASP A 557 -20.57 21.53 12.13
C ASP A 557 -21.63 21.07 11.11
N LEU A 558 -21.85 19.75 11.02
CA LEU A 558 -22.82 19.15 10.10
C LEU A 558 -24.19 18.89 10.71
N LYS A 559 -24.27 18.70 12.04
CA LYS A 559 -25.57 18.65 12.73
C LYS A 559 -26.26 19.98 12.57
N GLU A 560 -27.57 19.90 12.37
CA GLU A 560 -28.45 21.05 12.49
C GLU A 560 -28.19 21.73 13.84
N LYS A 561 -27.74 22.99 13.82
CA LYS A 561 -27.51 23.72 15.05
C LYS A 561 -28.86 23.86 15.75
N PRO A 562 -28.97 23.53 17.05
CA PRO A 562 -30.22 23.68 17.80
C PRO A 562 -30.80 25.11 17.74
N LEU A 563 -29.95 26.10 17.44
CA LEU A 563 -30.31 27.50 17.29
C LEU A 563 -31.09 27.80 15.99
N ASP A 564 -30.86 27.05 14.91
CA ASP A 564 -31.51 27.32 13.61
C ASP A 564 -32.90 26.64 13.51
N GLN A 565 -33.18 25.63 14.35
CA GLN A 565 -34.46 24.92 14.35
C GLN A 565 -35.59 25.71 15.02
N PHE A 566 -35.33 26.44 16.12
CA PHE A 566 -36.39 27.18 16.78
C PHE A 566 -36.74 28.48 16.07
N ASP A 567 -35.82 29.05 15.29
CA ASP A 567 -36.03 30.34 14.62
C ASP A 567 -37.29 30.33 13.75
N ARG A 568 -37.49 29.23 13.01
CA ARG A 568 -38.67 29.03 12.17
C ARG A 568 -39.99 29.06 12.94
N TRP A 569 -39.99 28.68 14.22
CA TRP A 569 -41.21 28.47 15.01
C TRP A 569 -41.44 29.52 16.08
N LEU A 570 -40.37 29.95 16.76
CA LEU A 570 -40.40 30.87 17.90
C LEU A 570 -40.15 32.33 17.49
N LEU A 571 -39.49 32.59 16.36
CA LEU A 571 -39.24 33.95 15.86
C LEU A 571 -40.21 34.33 14.77
N LEU A 572 -40.53 35.62 14.69
CA LEU A 572 -41.28 36.22 13.58
C LEU A 572 -40.44 36.18 12.30
N ARG A 573 -41.11 35.97 11.17
CA ARG A 573 -40.53 36.15 9.83
C ARG A 573 -40.56 37.64 9.48
N ALA A 574 -39.75 38.06 8.51
CA ALA A 574 -39.64 39.47 8.14
C ALA A 574 -41.00 40.06 7.71
N GLU A 575 -41.82 39.27 7.02
CA GLU A 575 -43.18 39.62 6.62
C GLU A 575 -44.18 39.77 7.79
N GLU A 576 -43.84 39.27 8.99
CA GLU A 576 -44.68 39.33 10.19
C GLU A 576 -44.25 40.43 11.17
N PHE A 577 -43.25 41.24 10.82
CA PHE A 577 -42.74 42.28 11.72
C PHE A 577 -43.75 43.41 11.94
N GLY A 578 -44.65 43.65 10.98
CA GLY A 578 -45.59 44.76 11.06
C GLY A 578 -44.84 46.09 11.20
N THR A 579 -45.04 46.78 12.31
CA THR A 579 -44.38 48.06 12.64
C THR A 579 -43.00 47.90 13.29
N LEU A 580 -42.55 46.66 13.55
CA LEU A 580 -41.26 46.41 14.18
C LEU A 580 -40.10 46.70 13.21
N PRO A 581 -39.01 47.31 13.69
CA PRO A 581 -37.86 47.61 12.85
C PRO A 581 -37.11 46.34 12.44
N VAL A 582 -36.67 46.32 11.18
CA VAL A 582 -35.88 45.23 10.58
C VAL A 582 -34.42 45.29 11.03
N GLU A 583 -33.90 46.49 11.27
CA GLU A 583 -32.56 46.73 11.79
C GLU A 583 -32.64 47.64 13.01
N LEU A 584 -31.83 47.35 14.02
CA LEU A 584 -31.81 48.09 15.28
C LEU A 584 -30.37 48.41 15.67
N GLU A 585 -30.21 49.60 16.23
CA GLU A 585 -29.01 49.93 16.99
C GLU A 585 -29.04 49.22 18.34
N VAL A 586 -28.01 48.43 18.60
CA VAL A 586 -27.80 47.70 19.85
C VAL A 586 -26.55 48.19 20.56
N LYS A 587 -26.61 48.25 21.89
CA LYS A 587 -25.50 48.69 22.76
C LYS A 587 -24.85 47.50 23.45
N CYS A 588 -23.53 47.54 23.54
CA CYS A 588 -22.75 46.57 24.31
C CYS A 588 -23.13 46.65 25.80
N GLN A 589 -23.22 45.50 26.46
CA GLN A 589 -23.46 45.40 27.92
C GLN A 589 -22.20 45.03 28.71
N GLY A 590 -21.01 45.19 28.11
CA GLY A 590 -19.74 45.05 28.84
C GLY A 590 -19.52 46.21 29.80
N GLU A 591 -18.88 45.97 30.94
CA GLU A 591 -18.55 47.01 31.92
C GLU A 591 -17.85 48.20 31.24
N ASN A 592 -18.37 49.42 31.47
CA ASN A 592 -17.87 50.68 30.91
C ASN A 592 -17.77 50.74 29.37
N CYS A 593 -18.51 49.90 28.63
CA CYS A 593 -18.52 49.93 27.17
C CYS A 593 -19.73 50.70 26.62
N GLN A 594 -19.48 51.77 25.85
CA GLN A 594 -20.50 52.54 25.14
C GLN A 594 -20.56 52.24 23.63
N GLU A 595 -20.02 51.10 23.18
CA GLU A 595 -20.12 50.73 21.76
C GLU A 595 -21.57 50.46 21.35
N THR A 596 -21.94 51.00 20.20
CA THR A 596 -23.20 50.70 19.53
C THR A 596 -22.93 50.09 18.16
N LYS A 597 -23.89 49.29 17.67
CA LYS A 597 -23.81 48.68 16.34
C LYS A 597 -25.21 48.46 15.80
N THR A 598 -25.40 48.63 14.50
CA THR A 598 -26.62 48.23 13.82
C THR A 598 -26.60 46.74 13.51
N VAL A 599 -27.65 46.02 13.91
CA VAL A 599 -27.82 44.58 13.63
C VAL A 599 -29.20 44.31 13.05
N LYS A 600 -29.31 43.24 12.25
CA LYS A 600 -30.61 42.72 11.83
C LYS A 600 -31.38 42.20 13.04
N ALA A 601 -32.57 42.72 13.24
CA ALA A 601 -33.40 42.41 14.39
C ALA A 601 -34.00 41.01 14.25
N ARG A 602 -34.00 40.28 15.37
CA ARG A 602 -34.65 38.97 15.51
C ARG A 602 -35.73 39.12 16.57
N TRP A 603 -36.99 39.06 16.16
CA TRP A 603 -38.13 39.25 17.04
C TRP A 603 -38.80 37.92 17.36
N THR A 604 -39.21 37.72 18.60
CA THR A 604 -40.02 36.56 19.00
C THR A 604 -41.50 36.82 18.74
N GLY A 605 -42.28 35.76 18.50
CA GLY A 605 -43.74 35.85 18.37
C GLY A 605 -44.51 35.91 19.70
N HIS A 606 -43.92 36.48 20.77
CA HIS A 606 -44.69 36.78 21.98
C HIS A 606 -45.80 37.79 21.65
N THR A 607 -46.88 37.81 22.45
CA THR A 607 -47.94 38.84 22.35
C THR A 607 -47.36 40.26 22.35
N THR A 608 -46.30 40.48 23.14
CA THR A 608 -45.41 41.64 23.01
C THR A 608 -44.05 41.13 22.47
N PRO A 609 -43.74 41.35 21.18
CA PRO A 609 -42.53 40.85 20.55
C PRO A 609 -41.27 41.29 21.30
N LYS A 610 -40.40 40.32 21.60
CA LYS A 610 -39.12 40.57 22.29
C LYS A 610 -37.95 40.40 21.35
N PHE A 611 -36.98 41.31 21.43
CA PHE A 611 -35.74 41.25 20.68
C PHE A 611 -34.84 40.14 21.22
N VAL A 612 -34.33 39.28 20.35
CA VAL A 612 -33.39 38.23 20.71
C VAL A 612 -31.99 38.80 20.87
N VAL A 613 -31.50 38.84 22.11
CA VAL A 613 -30.17 39.38 22.46
C VAL A 613 -29.10 38.66 21.64
N ALA A 614 -28.30 39.46 20.94
CA ALA A 614 -27.18 38.97 20.14
C ALA A 614 -25.90 38.96 20.99
N VAL A 615 -25.07 37.92 20.82
CA VAL A 615 -23.75 37.83 21.45
C VAL A 615 -22.71 38.08 20.39
N HIS A 616 -22.05 39.23 20.46
CA HIS A 616 -21.02 39.66 19.51
C HIS A 616 -19.72 40.01 20.22
N PRO A 617 -18.57 39.84 19.55
CA PRO A 617 -17.30 40.35 20.07
C PRO A 617 -17.36 41.88 20.14
N CYS A 618 -17.00 42.43 21.30
CA CYS A 618 -16.81 43.85 21.51
C CYS A 618 -15.39 44.25 21.12
N VAL A 619 -15.25 45.33 20.35
CA VAL A 619 -13.96 45.74 19.80
C VAL A 619 -13.07 46.28 20.92
N LYS A 620 -13.64 47.07 21.85
CA LYS A 620 -12.93 47.59 23.02
C LYS A 620 -12.49 46.54 24.04
N SER A 621 -13.35 45.58 24.39
CA SER A 621 -13.03 44.59 25.45
C SER A 621 -12.40 43.30 24.92
N GLY A 622 -12.49 43.02 23.61
CA GLY A 622 -12.08 41.75 23.01
C GLY A 622 -12.94 40.54 23.42
N LEU A 623 -13.85 40.71 24.38
CA LEU A 623 -14.73 39.68 24.90
C LEU A 623 -16.05 39.65 24.13
N ARG A 624 -16.71 38.48 24.16
CA ARG A 624 -18.07 38.32 23.65
C ARG A 624 -19.07 38.80 24.69
N THR A 625 -19.78 39.87 24.39
CA THR A 625 -20.75 40.51 25.29
C THR A 625 -22.17 40.40 24.73
N ASN A 626 -23.16 40.66 25.58
CA ASN A 626 -24.55 40.79 25.16
C ASN A 626 -24.78 42.18 24.53
N TRP A 627 -25.53 42.21 23.44
CA TRP A 627 -25.89 43.44 22.73
C TRP A 627 -27.40 43.62 22.73
N VAL A 628 -27.86 44.72 23.31
CA VAL A 628 -29.28 44.98 23.57
C VAL A 628 -29.72 46.30 22.95
N PRO A 629 -30.92 46.38 22.34
CA PRO A 629 -31.47 47.62 21.83
C PRO A 629 -31.99 48.49 22.97
N THR A 630 -32.08 49.81 22.73
CA THR A 630 -32.72 50.73 23.67
C THR A 630 -34.23 50.78 23.40
N GLY A 631 -35.06 50.71 24.45
CA GLY A 631 -36.51 50.91 24.33
C GLY A 631 -37.35 49.69 23.94
N TYR A 632 -36.75 48.50 23.82
CA TYR A 632 -37.47 47.27 23.47
C TYR A 632 -37.24 46.15 24.49
N PRO A 633 -38.27 45.31 24.78
CA PRO A 633 -38.09 44.16 25.66
C PRO A 633 -37.20 43.12 24.99
N THR A 634 -36.33 42.48 25.78
CA THR A 634 -35.32 41.55 25.26
C THR A 634 -35.48 40.13 25.81
N ILE A 635 -34.93 39.15 25.09
CA ILE A 635 -34.85 37.75 25.52
C ILE A 635 -33.54 37.12 25.05
N HIS A 636 -32.88 36.35 25.90
CA HIS A 636 -31.67 35.64 25.51
C HIS A 636 -31.98 34.39 24.69
N SER A 637 -31.16 34.14 23.67
CA SER A 637 -31.24 32.91 22.84
C SER A 637 -31.21 31.62 23.67
N ALA A 638 -30.53 31.62 24.84
CA ALA A 638 -30.50 30.47 25.75
C ALA A 638 -31.87 30.11 26.34
N LYS A 639 -32.73 31.12 26.63
CA LYS A 639 -34.09 30.88 27.13
C LYS A 639 -34.97 30.26 26.05
N LEU A 640 -34.84 30.73 24.80
CA LEU A 640 -35.53 30.15 23.65
C LEU A 640 -35.07 28.72 23.37
N SER A 641 -33.76 28.47 23.43
CA SER A 641 -33.19 27.13 23.28
C SER A 641 -33.69 26.17 24.36
N THR A 642 -33.82 26.62 25.61
CA THR A 642 -34.37 25.83 26.71
C THR A 642 -35.85 25.50 26.47
N LEU A 643 -36.64 26.47 26.02
CA LEU A 643 -38.05 26.24 25.69
C LEU A 643 -38.19 25.23 24.54
N TRP A 644 -37.40 25.38 23.47
CA TRP A 644 -37.36 24.45 22.34
C TRP A 644 -36.98 23.03 22.77
N LYS A 645 -35.96 22.91 23.62
CA LYS A 645 -35.51 21.63 24.17
C LYS A 645 -36.64 20.92 24.92
N ARG A 646 -37.42 21.65 25.74
CA ARG A 646 -38.56 21.08 26.47
C ARG A 646 -39.67 20.54 25.56
N PHE A 647 -39.90 21.16 24.39
CA PHE A 647 -40.82 20.60 23.40
C PHE A 647 -40.29 19.32 22.77
N ARG A 648 -38.99 19.24 22.46
CA ARG A 648 -38.38 18.04 21.85
C ARG A 648 -38.24 16.86 22.81
N GLU A 649 -38.07 17.11 24.09
CA GLU A 649 -37.95 16.07 25.12
C GLU A 649 -39.30 15.49 25.55
N ALA A 650 -40.41 16.06 25.08
CA ALA A 650 -41.73 15.52 25.32
C ALA A 650 -41.92 14.21 24.53
N GLN A 651 -42.11 13.11 25.26
CA GLN A 651 -42.23 11.78 24.67
C GLN A 651 -43.43 11.71 23.71
N GLY A 652 -43.18 11.26 22.48
CA GLY A 652 -44.22 11.10 21.47
C GLY A 652 -44.71 12.40 20.81
N PHE A 653 -44.02 13.53 21.04
CA PHE A 653 -44.40 14.82 20.45
C PHE A 653 -43.27 15.41 19.60
N ASP A 654 -43.57 15.72 18.34
CA ASP A 654 -42.70 16.50 17.45
C ASP A 654 -43.38 17.82 17.09
N VAL A 655 -42.92 18.91 17.70
CA VAL A 655 -43.46 20.27 17.48
C VAL A 655 -43.45 20.70 16.01
N THR A 656 -42.58 20.13 15.18
CA THR A 656 -42.48 20.49 13.75
C THR A 656 -43.63 19.95 12.91
N CYS A 657 -44.39 18.98 13.44
CA CYS A 657 -45.59 18.44 12.82
C CYS A 657 -46.87 19.25 13.10
N TYR A 658 -46.78 20.32 13.88
CA TYR A 658 -47.92 21.12 14.36
C TYR A 658 -47.89 22.55 13.82
N PRO A 659 -49.02 23.27 13.84
CA PRO A 659 -49.12 24.57 13.21
C PRO A 659 -48.31 25.61 14.00
N ARG A 660 -47.78 26.61 13.28
CA ARG A 660 -46.99 27.68 13.88
C ARG A 660 -47.88 28.62 14.69
N ARG A 661 -47.94 28.42 16.01
CA ARG A 661 -48.79 29.18 16.95
C ARG A 661 -47.98 29.82 18.09
N PRO A 662 -47.36 30.99 17.84
CA PRO A 662 -46.57 31.70 18.85
C PRO A 662 -47.34 32.05 20.13
N ASP A 663 -48.63 32.34 19.99
CA ASP A 663 -49.56 32.56 21.10
C ASP A 663 -49.64 31.35 22.04
N ILE A 664 -49.51 30.12 21.53
CA ILE A 664 -49.47 28.89 22.32
C ILE A 664 -48.05 28.61 22.84
N TYR A 665 -47.02 28.78 22.00
CA TYR A 665 -45.63 28.52 22.37
C TYR A 665 -45.18 29.34 23.58
N PHE A 666 -45.61 30.60 23.63
CA PHE A 666 -45.21 31.56 24.66
C PHE A 666 -46.27 31.76 25.76
N ASN A 667 -47.35 30.97 25.79
CA ASN A 667 -48.35 31.08 26.83
C ASN A 667 -47.79 30.62 28.19
N THR A 668 -47.41 31.57 29.04
CA THR A 668 -46.83 31.30 30.35
C THR A 668 -47.82 30.76 31.37
N SER A 669 -49.13 30.89 31.13
CA SER A 669 -50.16 30.27 31.99
C SER A 669 -50.25 28.74 31.81
N LEU A 670 -49.69 28.21 30.71
CA LEU A 670 -49.63 26.79 30.43
C LEU A 670 -48.22 26.22 30.68
N GLY A 671 -48.16 25.09 31.39
CA GLY A 671 -46.98 24.22 31.41
C GLY A 671 -46.71 23.57 30.04
N ILE A 672 -45.55 22.93 29.86
CA ILE A 672 -45.16 22.36 28.56
C ILE A 672 -46.20 21.36 28.02
N SER A 673 -46.72 20.48 28.87
CA SER A 673 -47.77 19.51 28.50
C SER A 673 -49.08 20.19 28.09
N GLY A 674 -49.44 21.30 28.75
CA GLY A 674 -50.62 22.09 28.39
C GLY A 674 -50.45 22.80 27.05
N ARG A 675 -49.25 23.32 26.75
CA ARG A 675 -48.94 23.89 25.42
C ARG A 675 -48.99 22.83 24.32
N ILE A 676 -48.49 21.62 24.60
CA ILE A 676 -48.55 20.48 23.68
C ILE A 676 -50.00 20.10 23.38
N ALA A 677 -50.84 19.95 24.41
CA ALA A 677 -52.26 19.65 24.23
C ALA A 677 -52.97 20.73 23.41
N ALA A 678 -52.69 22.02 23.66
CA ALA A 678 -53.25 23.12 22.90
C ALA A 678 -52.79 23.12 21.42
N LEU A 679 -51.55 22.71 21.13
CA LEU A 679 -51.06 22.57 19.75
C LEU A 679 -51.71 21.41 19.01
N ILE A 680 -51.90 20.27 19.69
CA ILE A 680 -52.62 19.11 19.15
C ILE A 680 -54.06 19.51 18.82
N GLU A 681 -54.73 20.20 19.74
CA GLU A 681 -56.10 20.67 19.51
C GLU A 681 -56.18 21.70 18.38
N ALA A 682 -55.22 22.63 18.31
CA ALA A 682 -55.15 23.60 17.20
C ALA A 682 -54.99 22.90 15.84
N GLN A 683 -54.19 21.84 15.75
CA GLN A 683 -54.05 21.04 14.53
C GLN A 683 -55.37 20.32 14.18
N ARG A 684 -56.03 19.72 15.18
CA ARG A 684 -57.33 19.05 15.00
C ARG A 684 -58.40 20.00 14.46
N LEU A 685 -58.44 21.23 14.97
CA LEU A 685 -59.39 22.26 14.51
C LEU A 685 -59.09 22.68 13.07
N ILE A 686 -57.83 22.87 12.70
CA ILE A 686 -57.43 23.19 11.31
C ILE A 686 -57.84 22.06 10.35
N GLU A 687 -57.65 20.81 10.76
CA GLU A 687 -58.03 19.65 9.95
C GLU A 687 -59.56 19.53 9.81
N ALA A 688 -60.30 19.81 10.89
CA ALA A 688 -61.77 19.85 10.87
C ALA A 688 -62.30 20.97 9.96
N ASP A 689 -61.73 22.17 10.03
CA ASP A 689 -62.09 23.31 9.18
C ASP A 689 -61.74 23.05 7.71
N GLY A 690 -60.59 22.42 7.43
CA GLY A 690 -60.21 22.00 6.08
C GLY A 690 -61.13 20.92 5.50
N LEU A 691 -61.67 20.03 6.35
CA LEU A 691 -62.70 19.06 5.98
C LEU A 691 -64.04 19.75 5.67
N ILE A 692 -64.42 20.78 6.43
CA ILE A 692 -65.63 21.57 6.20
C ILE A 692 -65.51 22.39 4.91
N GLU A 693 -64.35 22.99 4.61
CA GLU A 693 -64.10 23.68 3.35
C GLU A 693 -64.10 22.75 2.14
N ARG A 694 -63.52 21.55 2.26
CA ARG A 694 -63.59 20.52 1.21
C ARG A 694 -65.03 20.05 0.99
N LYS A 695 -65.81 19.90 2.05
CA LYS A 695 -67.23 19.54 1.97
C LYS A 695 -68.05 20.66 1.32
N ARG A 696 -67.87 21.92 1.72
CA ARG A 696 -68.49 23.10 1.07
C ARG A 696 -68.09 23.27 -0.40
N LYS A 697 -66.86 22.93 -0.79
CA LYS A 697 -66.42 22.94 -2.20
C LYS A 697 -67.03 21.77 -2.99
N ALA A 698 -67.16 20.59 -2.38
CA ALA A 698 -67.83 19.45 -2.99
C ALA A 698 -69.34 19.71 -3.17
N ASP A 699 -69.99 20.31 -2.17
CA ASP A 699 -71.41 20.68 -2.22
C ASP A 699 -71.65 21.79 -3.27
N LYS A 700 -70.75 22.79 -3.39
CA LYS A 700 -70.79 23.79 -4.48
C LYS A 700 -70.52 23.22 -5.87
N MET A 701 -69.89 22.06 -5.99
CA MET A 701 -69.68 21.36 -7.27
C MET A 701 -70.79 20.35 -7.56
N GLY A 702 -71.66 20.04 -6.60
CA GLY A 702 -72.83 19.17 -6.78
C GLY A 702 -74.11 19.90 -7.18
N GLU A 703 -74.13 21.23 -7.12
CA GLU A 703 -75.26 22.09 -7.56
C GLU A 703 -74.96 22.88 -8.85
N ALA A 704 -73.97 22.45 -9.66
CA ALA A 704 -73.64 23.05 -10.96
C ALA A 704 -73.89 22.07 -12.12
#